data_AF-A0AAV2T4V5-F1
#
_entry.id   AF-A0AAV2T4V5-F1
#
_cell.length_a   1.000
_cell.length_b   1.000
_cell.length_c   1.000
_cell.angle_alpha   90.00
_cell.angle_beta   90.00
_cell.angle_gamma   90.00
#
_symmetry.space_group_name_H-M   'P 1'
#
loop_
_entity.id
_entity.type
_entity.pdbx_description
1 polymer ?
#
loop_
_entity_poly.entity_id
_entity_poly.type
_entity_poly.pdbx_seq_one_letter_code
_entity_poly.pdbx_strand_id
1 'polypeptide(L)'
;MESHHADGCSYAIYSLQKISGWEDPDMVSNELHNVVLYVGQSSTFSALSVPQAESIGQSLNAIFQFHDCLEVAVECIEVVLKLMQTDCHWLLKNRILVAVESDMVRMYMMRSSNLRNSVRTCLHSHIFYTMNTGPAIRVLASVCLHEDCDARTREDTIIALQMLLNDFPEAKIPDEELEILMMFLLEKAIDREAIDLYTFKKLFQILEGATLHNSFKNSIENMPDHLRSFYFNRLRWYGVKPLGADQYSFSGHNAQRLPFDKPLASKVNSAFKDEYTDLTYAPAYDFNQFSLKNVSEAVPMALLTQLLRDDTDWHRLRAAEQLHVYYTQKLSNVSPMEAGMFIGDICKNLPALLRMFQKILYDSNPHVILALLETLEVIVTNLPRMIAEKNSPRILETLSSVLGSQDELVRHRVNKFLVRLSNVVSVETVLDKILEDIRTASSTQRMGLLDGLFHLLSAFPWAPWDRIRMTDALSSCLIDHNAQEEQKNDYTRPSKRAFRDEDDATAAYQPLPDQSHMASTRQVNTRIARSLSRVCQYSAQQNDQKNNSQSKSNSTLSHIPVLTQTMPKQNPARPRQIPFVSRSVSPECLSRTRAKIRRRDRSLEPMGQMIRSLQSSEWDRQLEGVEMLKQLLQTEKHAVLNRLCEDPRLMRQVVVDLANASKCLRSQVSRTSLETTRLLANSLRQINEGNKLDPSADMIIDSLLARVAGDKSTKFLQQESSECLLEVCSTISAARAVTSLANRLIDQKIKSPHGRYAVGMVIVHVLNQCSMSENGLLLLLDRMGTDGLHQCILAASILLEDGKSATRSQGRQILQILARIADIEQASHRLLSQRAWRNIVTALQLTRDLLTLYPHPARQVGFELGVGGLVLVGTLRVVCICKTIHSANYTSFSNLIFLRPATR
;
A
#
# COMPACT_ATOMS: atom_id res chain seq x y z
N MET A 1 26.90 47.76 21.23
CA MET A 1 27.28 46.35 21.07
C MET A 1 27.61 46.05 19.61
N GLU A 2 28.38 46.91 18.95
CA GLU A 2 28.85 46.70 17.58
C GLU A 2 30.36 46.95 17.58
N SER A 3 31.09 46.25 16.71
CA SER A 3 32.56 46.05 16.72
C SER A 3 33.10 45.14 17.84
N HIS A 4 33.39 43.88 17.50
CA HIS A 4 34.73 43.25 17.63
C HIS A 4 34.77 41.75 17.32
N HIS A 5 33.64 41.03 17.25
CA HIS A 5 33.60 39.64 16.79
C HIS A 5 33.31 39.58 15.28
N ALA A 6 34.35 39.37 14.48
CA ALA A 6 34.28 39.30 13.01
C ALA A 6 33.79 37.94 12.47
N ASP A 7 33.52 36.98 13.35
CA ASP A 7 33.00 35.64 13.06
C ASP A 7 31.88 35.33 14.05
N GLY A 8 30.72 34.90 13.55
CA GLY A 8 29.55 34.64 14.39
C GLY A 8 29.68 33.39 15.25
N CYS A 9 30.54 32.44 14.90
CA CYS A 9 30.89 31.33 15.79
C CYS A 9 31.55 31.86 17.08
N SER A 10 32.42 32.87 16.94
CA SER A 10 33.15 33.47 18.05
C SER A 10 32.23 34.20 19.05
N TYR A 11 31.14 34.82 18.59
CA TYR A 11 30.14 35.43 19.48
C TYR A 11 29.39 34.38 20.31
N ALA A 12 28.89 33.32 19.67
CA ALA A 12 28.15 32.26 20.37
C ALA A 12 29.02 31.57 21.44
N ILE A 13 30.29 31.27 21.11
CA ILE A 13 31.25 30.70 22.06
C ILE A 13 31.50 31.66 23.23
N TYR A 14 31.77 32.94 22.95
CA TYR A 14 32.05 33.92 23.98
C TYR A 14 30.85 34.12 24.93
N SER A 15 29.62 34.26 24.42
CA SER A 15 28.43 34.37 25.28
C SER A 15 28.21 33.10 26.12
N LEU A 16 28.33 31.90 25.53
CA LEU A 16 28.19 30.63 26.27
C LEU A 16 29.26 30.45 27.36
N GLN A 17 30.52 30.78 27.07
CA GLN A 17 31.60 30.77 28.07
C GLN A 17 31.36 31.80 29.18
N LYS A 18 30.90 33.01 28.83
CA LYS A 18 30.63 34.09 29.77
C LYS A 18 29.51 33.76 30.75
N ILE A 19 28.41 33.16 30.27
CA ILE A 19 27.25 32.83 31.14
C ILE A 19 27.45 31.54 31.94
N SER A 20 28.36 30.66 31.55
CA SER A 20 28.68 29.43 32.30
C SER A 20 29.28 29.67 33.70
N GLY A 21 29.58 30.93 34.05
CA GLY A 21 29.99 31.36 35.40
C GLY A 21 29.05 32.38 36.05
N TRP A 22 27.80 32.49 35.62
CA TRP A 22 26.79 33.37 36.25
C TRP A 22 25.97 32.59 37.28
N GLU A 23 25.58 33.25 38.37
CA GLU A 23 24.78 32.63 39.45
C GLU A 23 23.26 32.80 39.25
N ASP A 24 22.84 33.87 38.58
CA ASP A 24 21.43 34.22 38.40
C ASP A 24 20.81 33.48 37.19
N PRO A 25 19.86 32.55 37.40
CA PRO A 25 19.26 31.78 36.32
C PRO A 25 18.39 32.63 35.37
N ASP A 26 17.79 33.73 35.84
CA ASP A 26 17.00 34.61 34.99
C ASP A 26 17.92 35.38 34.02
N MET A 27 19.08 35.83 34.50
CA MET A 27 20.10 36.44 33.62
C MET A 27 20.65 35.43 32.61
N VAL A 28 20.93 34.20 33.02
CA VAL A 28 21.42 33.13 32.14
C VAL A 28 20.38 32.75 31.08
N SER A 29 19.10 32.59 31.47
CA SER A 29 18.00 32.31 30.55
C SER A 29 17.83 33.41 29.49
N ASN A 30 17.84 34.69 29.91
CA ASN A 30 17.74 35.81 28.97
C ASN A 30 18.91 35.89 27.98
N GLU A 31 20.14 35.62 28.41
CA GLU A 31 21.30 35.64 27.51
C GLU A 31 21.39 34.38 26.63
N LEU A 32 20.93 33.21 27.10
CA LEU A 32 20.72 32.05 26.24
C LEU A 32 19.70 32.35 25.14
N HIS A 33 18.59 33.03 25.46
CA HIS A 33 17.60 33.44 24.47
C HIS A 33 18.22 34.36 23.39
N ASN A 34 19.10 35.28 23.78
CA ASN A 34 19.88 36.09 22.85
C ASN A 34 20.78 35.22 21.95
N VAL A 35 21.42 34.17 22.49
CA VAL A 35 22.20 33.20 21.72
C VAL A 35 21.30 32.39 20.76
N VAL A 36 20.12 31.94 21.18
CA VAL A 36 19.13 31.24 20.32
C VAL A 36 18.75 32.11 19.11
N LEU A 37 18.39 33.37 19.36
CA LEU A 37 18.04 34.33 18.31
C LEU A 37 19.22 34.58 17.35
N TYR A 38 20.43 34.71 17.88
CA TYR A 38 21.64 34.92 17.08
C TYR A 38 22.00 33.71 16.22
N VAL A 39 22.04 32.50 16.80
CA VAL A 39 22.35 31.25 16.07
C VAL A 39 21.30 31.00 14.98
N GLY A 40 20.02 31.29 15.26
CA GLY A 40 18.94 31.16 14.28
C GLY A 40 18.99 32.15 13.11
N GLN A 41 19.75 33.24 13.20
CA GLN A 41 19.89 34.26 12.15
C GLN A 41 21.25 34.20 11.42
N SER A 42 22.28 33.60 12.04
CA SER A 42 23.64 33.59 11.50
C SER A 42 23.86 32.50 10.45
N SER A 43 24.51 32.88 9.35
CA SER A 43 24.96 31.99 8.27
C SER A 43 26.46 31.64 8.33
N THR A 44 27.12 31.93 9.46
CA THR A 44 28.59 31.79 9.59
C THR A 44 29.05 30.43 10.13
N PHE A 45 28.12 29.54 10.48
CA PHE A 45 28.42 28.27 11.14
C PHE A 45 29.04 27.20 10.22
N SER A 46 29.06 27.41 8.90
CA SER A 46 29.88 26.63 7.96
C SER A 46 31.38 26.73 8.22
N ALA A 47 31.87 27.77 8.91
CA ALA A 47 33.27 27.94 9.28
C ALA A 47 33.64 27.35 10.66
N LEU A 48 32.68 26.76 11.38
CA LEU A 48 32.92 26.20 12.71
C LEU A 48 34.01 25.12 12.66
N SER A 49 34.98 25.19 13.58
CA SER A 49 36.06 24.20 13.71
C SER A 49 35.78 23.18 14.82
N VAL A 50 36.56 22.09 14.85
CA VAL A 50 36.43 21.03 15.87
C VAL A 50 36.62 21.57 17.30
N PRO A 51 37.66 22.35 17.64
CA PRO A 51 37.83 22.88 19.00
C PRO A 51 36.73 23.87 19.41
N GLN A 52 36.18 24.61 18.44
CA GLN A 52 35.05 25.51 18.67
C GLN A 52 33.77 24.72 18.99
N ALA A 53 33.48 23.65 18.24
CA ALA A 53 32.35 22.76 18.51
C ALA A 53 32.45 22.08 19.89
N GLU A 54 33.66 21.67 20.29
CA GLU A 54 33.94 21.13 21.62
C GLU A 54 33.75 22.17 22.72
N SER A 55 34.24 23.41 22.54
CA SER A 55 34.00 24.49 23.51
C SER A 55 32.52 24.82 23.66
N ILE A 56 31.73 24.80 22.58
CA ILE A 56 30.26 25.01 22.66
C ILE A 56 29.63 23.90 23.52
N GLY A 57 29.97 22.65 23.26
CA GLY A 57 29.47 21.50 24.04
C GLY A 57 29.85 21.59 25.52
N GLN A 58 31.11 21.92 25.82
CA GLN A 58 31.61 22.08 27.19
C GLN A 58 30.91 23.23 27.93
N SER A 59 30.73 24.39 27.29
CA SER A 59 30.03 25.52 27.92
C SER A 59 28.55 25.22 28.17
N LEU A 60 27.86 24.57 27.23
CA LEU A 60 26.47 24.13 27.43
C LEU A 60 26.35 23.14 28.60
N ASN A 61 27.23 22.14 28.64
CA ASN A 61 27.27 21.15 29.72
C ASN A 61 27.55 21.82 31.09
N ALA A 62 28.48 22.78 31.16
CA ALA A 62 28.72 23.57 32.37
C ALA A 62 27.48 24.35 32.84
N ILE A 63 26.74 25.00 31.92
CA ILE A 63 25.49 25.69 32.22
C ILE A 63 24.43 24.71 32.76
N PHE A 64 24.28 23.53 32.13
CA PHE A 64 23.37 22.47 32.59
C PHE A 64 23.74 21.87 33.95
N GLN A 65 25.02 21.84 34.32
CA GLN A 65 25.46 21.36 35.62
C GLN A 65 25.28 22.40 36.72
N PHE A 66 25.36 23.70 36.39
CA PHE A 66 25.25 24.78 37.37
C PHE A 66 23.79 25.22 37.63
N HIS A 67 22.90 25.08 36.65
CA HIS A 67 21.49 25.50 36.76
C HIS A 67 20.51 24.34 36.51
N ASP A 68 19.89 23.83 37.57
CA ASP A 68 18.84 22.80 37.52
C ASP A 68 17.42 23.41 37.46
N CYS A 69 17.22 24.45 36.65
CA CYS A 69 15.91 25.07 36.41
C CYS A 69 15.38 24.81 35.00
N LEU A 70 14.05 24.79 34.87
CA LEU A 70 13.39 24.37 33.63
C LEU A 70 13.59 25.39 32.49
N GLU A 71 13.66 26.67 32.84
CA GLU A 71 13.79 27.81 31.94
C GLU A 71 15.14 27.77 31.21
N VAL A 72 16.23 27.65 31.96
CA VAL A 72 17.59 27.48 31.40
C VAL A 72 17.68 26.19 30.59
N ALA A 73 17.09 25.09 31.06
CA ALA A 73 17.09 23.83 30.33
C ALA A 73 16.39 23.92 28.96
N VAL A 74 15.25 24.63 28.88
CA VAL A 74 14.52 24.88 27.62
C VAL A 74 15.34 25.73 26.66
N GLU A 75 15.93 26.83 27.11
CA GLU A 75 16.73 27.70 26.24
C GLU A 75 18.03 27.00 25.78
N CYS A 76 18.70 26.22 26.64
CA CYS A 76 19.87 25.44 26.24
C CYS A 76 19.54 24.38 25.16
N ILE A 77 18.42 23.64 25.26
CA ILE A 77 18.05 22.69 24.18
C ILE A 77 17.63 23.42 22.89
N GLU A 78 17.06 24.63 22.97
CA GLU A 78 16.82 25.47 21.79
C GLU A 78 18.14 25.93 21.15
N VAL A 79 19.19 26.28 21.92
CA VAL A 79 20.52 26.57 21.35
C VAL A 79 21.05 25.37 20.57
N VAL A 80 20.99 24.16 21.14
CA VAL A 80 21.42 22.92 20.45
C VAL A 80 20.55 22.67 19.21
N LEU A 81 19.24 22.85 19.30
CA LEU A 81 18.32 22.71 18.17
C LEU A 81 18.65 23.67 17.02
N LYS A 82 18.92 24.95 17.32
CA LYS A 82 19.35 25.93 16.30
C LYS A 82 20.69 25.54 15.70
N LEU A 83 21.66 25.12 16.50
CA LEU A 83 22.95 24.60 16.00
C LEU A 83 22.76 23.40 15.06
N MET A 84 21.86 22.45 15.37
CA MET A 84 21.52 21.35 14.46
C MET A 84 20.90 21.84 13.14
N GLN A 85 20.20 22.98 13.14
CA GLN A 85 19.55 23.59 11.97
C GLN A 85 20.47 24.49 11.11
N THR A 86 21.66 24.84 11.59
CA THR A 86 22.65 25.63 10.82
C THR A 86 23.25 24.88 9.62
N ASP A 87 24.05 25.57 8.80
CA ASP A 87 24.88 25.03 7.73
C ASP A 87 26.19 24.34 8.21
N CYS A 88 26.37 24.19 9.53
CA CYS A 88 27.50 23.52 10.15
C CYS A 88 27.72 22.08 9.64
N HIS A 89 28.99 21.68 9.49
CA HIS A 89 29.35 20.34 9.01
C HIS A 89 28.84 19.23 9.95
N TRP A 90 28.28 18.15 9.39
CA TRP A 90 27.60 17.10 10.14
C TRP A 90 28.45 16.45 11.24
N LEU A 91 29.76 16.25 11.02
CA LEU A 91 30.68 15.75 12.06
C LEU A 91 30.69 16.62 13.33
N LEU A 92 30.57 17.93 13.18
CA LEU A 92 30.57 18.89 14.29
C LEU A 92 29.22 18.88 15.01
N LYS A 93 28.12 18.72 14.26
CA LYS A 93 26.79 18.45 14.83
C LYS A 93 26.78 17.18 15.68
N ASN A 94 27.45 16.11 15.23
CA ASN A 94 27.65 14.89 16.03
C ASN A 94 28.45 15.18 17.31
N ARG A 95 29.58 15.90 17.22
CA ARG A 95 30.38 16.25 18.41
C ARG A 95 29.63 17.09 19.43
N ILE A 96 28.90 18.13 18.99
CA ILE A 96 28.08 18.96 19.88
C ILE A 96 27.01 18.11 20.58
N LEU A 97 26.30 17.26 19.83
CA LEU A 97 25.23 16.44 20.41
C LEU A 97 25.77 15.40 21.41
N VAL A 98 26.92 14.79 21.12
CA VAL A 98 27.61 13.87 22.05
C VAL A 98 28.07 14.58 23.33
N ALA A 99 28.54 15.83 23.24
CA ALA A 99 28.99 16.60 24.40
C ALA A 99 27.87 16.97 25.40
N VAL A 100 26.62 17.00 24.95
CA VAL A 100 25.42 17.27 25.77
C VAL A 100 24.52 16.04 25.95
N GLU A 101 24.98 14.85 25.56
CA GLU A 101 24.16 13.63 25.51
C GLU A 101 23.58 13.26 26.90
N SER A 102 24.40 13.35 27.94
CA SER A 102 24.00 13.15 29.35
C SER A 102 22.96 14.14 29.83
N ASP A 103 23.06 15.41 29.41
CA ASP A 103 22.15 16.46 29.83
C ASP A 103 20.83 16.35 29.06
N MET A 104 20.84 15.88 27.81
CA MET A 104 19.62 15.52 27.08
C MET A 104 18.86 14.35 27.72
N VAL A 105 19.56 13.37 28.30
CA VAL A 105 18.92 12.31 29.10
C VAL A 105 18.26 12.92 30.35
N ARG A 106 18.97 13.78 31.10
CA ARG A 106 18.43 14.46 32.30
C ARG A 106 17.20 15.33 31.96
N MET A 107 17.31 16.17 30.93
CA MET A 107 16.22 17.01 30.43
C MET A 107 14.99 16.22 30.01
N TYR A 108 15.18 15.10 29.30
CA TYR A 108 14.07 14.25 28.88
C TYR A 108 13.41 13.57 30.09
N MET A 109 14.16 13.27 31.14
CA MET A 109 13.64 12.70 32.39
C MET A 109 12.87 13.71 33.27
N MET A 110 13.01 15.02 33.04
CA MET A 110 12.20 16.02 33.73
C MET A 110 10.71 15.87 33.38
N ARG A 111 9.82 16.15 34.35
CA ARG A 111 8.36 15.98 34.20
C ARG A 111 7.67 16.96 33.22
N SER A 112 8.43 17.68 32.39
CA SER A 112 7.92 18.60 31.37
C SER A 112 7.69 17.88 30.03
N SER A 113 6.45 17.89 29.54
CA SER A 113 6.13 17.41 28.18
C SER A 113 6.77 18.28 27.10
N ASN A 114 6.91 19.58 27.36
CA ASN A 114 7.48 20.53 26.41
C ASN A 114 8.97 20.25 26.22
N LEU A 115 9.71 20.07 27.32
CA LEU A 115 11.15 19.77 27.25
C LEU A 115 11.43 18.44 26.55
N ARG A 116 10.65 17.38 26.85
CA ARG A 116 10.70 16.11 26.12
C ARG A 116 10.45 16.28 24.62
N ASN A 117 9.52 17.15 24.22
CA ASN A 117 9.25 17.44 22.81
C ASN A 117 10.38 18.27 22.15
N SER A 118 10.99 19.22 22.85
CA SER A 118 12.18 19.95 22.36
C SER A 118 13.37 19.01 22.17
N VAL A 119 13.64 18.11 23.13
CA VAL A 119 14.67 17.06 22.98
C VAL A 119 14.39 16.17 21.78
N ARG A 120 13.15 15.67 21.60
CA ARG A 120 12.75 14.89 20.41
C ARG A 120 12.93 15.67 19.11
N THR A 121 12.60 16.96 19.09
CA THR A 121 12.73 17.84 17.92
C THR A 121 14.20 18.11 17.59
N CYS A 122 15.06 18.20 18.60
CA CYS A 122 16.51 18.28 18.45
C CYS A 122 17.08 16.99 17.83
N LEU A 123 16.72 15.82 18.36
CA LEU A 123 17.14 14.52 17.80
C LEU A 123 16.62 14.31 16.36
N HIS A 124 15.38 14.69 16.08
CA HIS A 124 14.81 14.62 14.72
C HIS A 124 15.53 15.58 13.75
N SER A 125 15.89 16.79 14.19
CA SER A 125 16.69 17.73 13.39
C SER A 125 18.10 17.18 13.15
N HIS A 126 18.71 16.58 14.17
CA HIS A 126 20.02 15.95 14.05
C HIS A 126 20.04 14.85 12.99
N ILE A 127 19.13 13.87 13.05
CA ILE A 127 19.07 12.78 12.07
C ILE A 127 18.81 13.33 10.66
N PHE A 128 17.88 14.28 10.52
CA PHE A 128 17.57 14.93 9.23
C PHE A 128 18.80 15.58 8.57
N TYR A 129 19.69 16.20 9.34
CA TYR A 129 20.87 16.91 8.82
C TYR A 129 22.17 16.09 8.78
N THR A 130 22.25 14.97 9.50
CA THR A 130 23.49 14.16 9.61
C THR A 130 23.37 12.77 9.02
N MET A 131 22.14 12.26 8.85
CA MET A 131 21.83 10.86 8.52
C MET A 131 22.44 9.82 9.48
N ASN A 132 22.90 10.24 10.66
CA ASN A 132 23.37 9.36 11.74
C ASN A 132 22.28 9.20 12.80
N THR A 133 21.87 7.96 13.08
CA THR A 133 20.90 7.65 14.14
C THR A 133 21.55 7.32 15.48
N GLY A 134 22.86 7.01 15.51
CA GLY A 134 23.59 6.55 16.70
C GLY A 134 23.40 7.43 17.95
N PRO A 135 23.67 8.75 17.88
CA PRO A 135 23.48 9.66 19.02
C PRO A 135 22.04 9.71 19.54
N ALA A 136 21.06 9.73 18.64
CA ALA A 136 19.65 9.78 19.02
C ALA A 136 19.18 8.47 19.71
N ILE A 137 19.71 7.33 19.26
CA ILE A 137 19.43 6.05 19.91
C ILE A 137 20.10 6.00 21.28
N ARG A 138 21.36 6.47 21.43
CA ARG A 138 22.03 6.50 22.74
C ARG A 138 21.27 7.34 23.78
N VAL A 139 20.81 8.54 23.43
CA VAL A 139 20.00 9.38 24.34
C VAL A 139 18.73 8.63 24.77
N LEU A 140 17.92 8.15 23.82
CA LEU A 140 16.61 7.56 24.14
C LEU A 140 16.75 6.18 24.81
N ALA A 141 17.76 5.38 24.45
CA ALA A 141 18.07 4.14 25.15
C ALA A 141 18.55 4.40 26.58
N SER A 142 19.38 5.42 26.81
CA SER A 142 19.84 5.79 28.15
C SER A 142 18.70 6.30 29.04
N VAL A 143 17.71 7.01 28.47
CA VAL A 143 16.44 7.34 29.16
C VAL A 143 15.69 6.06 29.54
N CYS A 144 15.45 5.14 28.60
CA CYS A 144 14.76 3.87 28.89
C CYS A 144 15.46 3.05 29.99
N LEU A 145 16.79 3.15 30.05
CA LEU A 145 17.64 2.45 31.01
C LEU A 145 18.00 3.29 32.25
N HIS A 146 17.37 4.45 32.49
CA HIS A 146 17.59 5.20 33.73
C HIS A 146 16.88 4.52 34.90
N GLU A 147 17.47 4.56 36.10
CA GLU A 147 16.91 3.90 37.31
C GLU A 147 15.59 4.56 37.71
N ASP A 148 15.57 5.90 37.78
CA ASP A 148 14.38 6.70 38.07
C ASP A 148 13.34 6.76 36.92
N CYS A 149 13.53 6.00 35.83
CA CYS A 149 12.57 5.98 34.73
C CYS A 149 11.35 5.15 35.12
N ASP A 150 10.19 5.81 35.24
CA ASP A 150 8.93 5.10 35.45
C ASP A 150 8.53 4.28 34.20
N ALA A 151 7.77 3.21 34.40
CA ALA A 151 7.43 2.27 33.33
C ALA A 151 6.68 2.93 32.15
N ARG A 152 5.89 3.98 32.40
CA ARG A 152 5.15 4.69 31.35
C ARG A 152 6.08 5.60 30.55
N THR A 153 6.95 6.36 31.21
CA THR A 153 7.97 7.17 30.51
C THR A 153 8.91 6.28 29.70
N ARG A 154 9.24 5.07 30.19
CA ARG A 154 10.01 4.06 29.46
C ARG A 154 9.29 3.59 28.20
N GLU A 155 8.00 3.22 28.29
CA GLU A 155 7.18 2.82 27.15
C GLU A 155 7.00 3.97 26.12
N ASP A 156 6.64 5.17 26.58
CA ASP A 156 6.53 6.39 25.76
C ASP A 156 7.86 6.70 25.02
N THR A 157 9.00 6.32 25.58
CA THR A 157 10.33 6.53 25.00
C THR A 157 10.71 5.44 23.99
N ILE A 158 10.36 4.17 24.25
CA ILE A 158 10.47 3.09 23.26
C ILE A 158 9.63 3.43 22.01
N ILE A 159 8.40 3.91 22.22
CA ILE A 159 7.51 4.34 21.12
C ILE A 159 8.12 5.53 20.37
N ALA A 160 8.62 6.54 21.08
CA ALA A 160 9.25 7.72 20.45
C ALA A 160 10.50 7.36 19.65
N LEU A 161 11.37 6.49 20.18
CA LEU A 161 12.55 5.98 19.48
C LEU A 161 12.14 5.21 18.22
N GLN A 162 11.14 4.33 18.31
CA GLN A 162 10.66 3.58 17.15
C GLN A 162 10.00 4.49 16.11
N MET A 163 9.27 5.53 16.52
CA MET A 163 8.73 6.54 15.58
C MET A 163 9.87 7.30 14.88
N LEU A 164 10.83 7.81 15.65
CA LEU A 164 11.96 8.58 15.15
C LEU A 164 12.77 7.83 14.07
N LEU A 165 13.02 6.53 14.27
CA LEU A 165 13.73 5.71 13.30
C LEU A 165 12.87 5.36 12.06
N ASN A 166 11.55 5.20 12.22
CA ASN A 166 10.64 4.98 11.09
C ASN A 166 10.46 6.24 10.22
N ASP A 167 10.63 7.44 10.78
CA ASP A 167 10.60 8.70 10.03
C ASP A 167 11.88 8.88 9.17
N PHE A 168 12.97 8.14 9.47
CA PHE A 168 14.27 8.21 8.79
C PHE A 168 14.84 6.83 8.38
N PRO A 169 14.16 6.05 7.52
CA PRO A 169 14.59 4.70 7.14
C PRO A 169 15.89 4.65 6.31
N GLU A 170 16.37 5.79 5.82
CA GLU A 170 17.63 5.93 5.05
C GLU A 170 18.84 6.24 5.95
N ALA A 171 18.60 6.72 7.18
CA ALA A 171 19.64 7.08 8.13
C ALA A 171 20.22 5.83 8.81
N LYS A 172 21.53 5.82 9.04
CA LYS A 172 22.28 4.62 9.45
C LYS A 172 22.97 4.83 10.79
N ILE A 173 23.18 3.71 11.51
CA ILE A 173 24.15 3.63 12.59
C ILE A 173 25.49 3.18 11.95
N PRO A 174 26.61 3.90 12.14
CA PRO A 174 27.93 3.38 11.79
C PRO A 174 28.23 2.08 12.54
N ASP A 175 28.88 1.10 11.89
CA ASP A 175 29.12 -0.22 12.49
C ASP A 175 29.88 -0.14 13.84
N GLU A 176 30.83 0.81 13.97
CA GLU A 176 31.54 1.11 15.22
C GLU A 176 30.61 1.63 16.33
N GLU A 177 29.71 2.57 16.00
CA GLU A 177 28.72 3.09 16.96
C GLU A 177 27.69 2.01 17.35
N LEU A 178 27.34 1.11 16.42
CA LEU A 178 26.46 -0.02 16.68
C LEU A 178 27.09 -1.01 17.67
N GLU A 179 28.35 -1.36 17.47
CA GLU A 179 29.08 -2.28 18.36
C GLU A 179 29.18 -1.71 19.77
N ILE A 180 29.59 -0.44 19.92
CA ILE A 180 29.64 0.28 21.21
C ILE A 180 28.26 0.30 21.89
N LEU A 181 27.22 0.66 21.15
CA LEU A 181 25.86 0.75 21.68
C LEU A 181 25.33 -0.61 22.13
N MET A 182 25.55 -1.67 21.35
CA MET A 182 25.13 -3.01 21.72
C MET A 182 25.91 -3.55 22.93
N MET A 183 27.23 -3.30 23.02
CA MET A 183 28.01 -3.66 24.21
C MET A 183 27.46 -2.98 25.46
N PHE A 184 27.24 -1.66 25.40
CA PHE A 184 26.63 -0.89 26.50
C PHE A 184 25.25 -1.45 26.92
N LEU A 185 24.39 -1.79 25.96
CA LEU A 185 23.08 -2.40 26.26
C LEU A 185 23.21 -3.78 26.90
N LEU A 186 24.19 -4.60 26.52
CA LEU A 186 24.43 -5.92 27.10
C LEU A 186 25.02 -5.84 28.51
N GLU A 187 25.99 -4.96 28.74
CA GLU A 187 26.56 -4.71 30.07
C GLU A 187 25.46 -4.24 31.03
N LYS A 188 24.65 -3.24 30.63
CA LYS A 188 23.51 -2.78 31.44
C LYS A 188 22.45 -3.86 31.68
N ALA A 189 22.29 -4.83 30.76
CA ALA A 189 21.38 -5.97 30.95
C ALA A 189 21.94 -7.07 31.87
N ILE A 190 23.27 -7.16 32.01
CA ILE A 190 23.94 -8.06 32.95
C ILE A 190 23.92 -7.47 34.36
N ASP A 191 24.24 -6.18 34.50
CA ASP A 191 24.38 -5.51 35.79
C ASP A 191 23.04 -5.31 36.54
N ARG A 192 21.90 -5.31 35.84
CA ARG A 192 20.60 -4.92 36.41
C ARG A 192 19.55 -6.01 36.35
N GLU A 193 19.38 -6.69 37.48
CA GLU A 193 18.23 -7.57 37.73
C GLU A 193 16.88 -6.83 37.80
N ALA A 194 16.90 -5.50 38.04
CA ALA A 194 15.70 -4.69 38.31
C ALA A 194 15.04 -4.05 37.06
N ILE A 195 15.75 -3.92 35.93
CA ILE A 195 15.13 -3.46 34.68
C ILE A 195 14.51 -4.66 33.98
N ASP A 196 13.29 -4.49 33.47
CA ASP A 196 12.58 -5.57 32.81
C ASP A 196 13.30 -6.03 31.54
N LEU A 197 13.55 -7.33 31.43
CA LEU A 197 14.20 -7.95 30.27
C LEU A 197 13.44 -7.65 28.95
N TYR A 198 12.17 -7.28 29.04
CA TYR A 198 11.33 -6.82 27.94
C TYR A 198 11.80 -5.47 27.35
N THR A 199 12.22 -4.50 28.15
CA THR A 199 12.80 -3.23 27.67
C THR A 199 14.07 -3.47 26.87
N PHE A 200 15.02 -4.24 27.41
CA PHE A 200 16.24 -4.61 26.67
C PHE A 200 15.88 -5.32 25.36
N LYS A 201 14.98 -6.30 25.40
CA LYS A 201 14.49 -6.98 24.20
C LYS A 201 13.92 -6.00 23.16
N LYS A 202 13.14 -5.00 23.58
CA LYS A 202 12.58 -3.98 22.67
C LYS A 202 13.66 -3.10 22.06
N LEU A 203 14.65 -2.66 22.85
CA LEU A 203 15.79 -1.90 22.34
C LEU A 203 16.62 -2.72 21.32
N PHE A 204 16.89 -4.00 21.59
CA PHE A 204 17.57 -4.88 20.63
C PHE A 204 16.76 -5.13 19.35
N GLN A 205 15.43 -5.30 19.45
CA GLN A 205 14.56 -5.42 18.27
C GLN A 205 14.53 -4.15 17.42
N ILE A 206 14.58 -2.98 18.07
CA ILE A 206 14.68 -1.69 17.37
C ILE A 206 16.03 -1.56 16.66
N LEU A 207 17.14 -1.95 17.30
CA LEU A 207 18.46 -1.95 16.67
C LEU A 207 18.57 -2.93 15.49
N GLU A 208 18.08 -4.15 15.65
CA GLU A 208 18.06 -5.16 14.58
C GLU A 208 17.22 -4.67 13.38
N GLY A 209 16.12 -3.95 13.62
CA GLY A 209 15.30 -3.34 12.56
C GLY A 209 15.88 -2.07 11.94
N ALA A 210 16.74 -1.34 12.65
CA ALA A 210 17.36 -0.09 12.20
C ALA A 210 18.74 -0.27 11.55
N THR A 211 19.20 -1.51 11.38
CA THR A 211 20.54 -1.83 10.87
C THR A 211 20.49 -2.88 9.76
N LEU A 212 21.55 -2.94 8.95
CA LEU A 212 21.68 -4.03 7.98
C LEU A 212 21.96 -5.33 8.72
N HIS A 213 21.25 -6.40 8.36
CA HIS A 213 21.36 -7.71 9.03
C HIS A 213 22.81 -8.21 9.17
N ASN A 214 23.64 -7.97 8.15
CA ASN A 214 25.06 -8.34 8.18
C ASN A 214 25.87 -7.49 9.17
N SER A 215 25.64 -6.17 9.24
CA SER A 215 26.29 -5.29 10.22
C SER A 215 25.96 -5.73 11.65
N PHE A 216 24.67 -5.89 11.96
CA PHE A 216 24.20 -6.33 13.28
C PHE A 216 24.78 -7.69 13.68
N LYS A 217 24.82 -8.63 12.73
CA LYS A 217 25.44 -9.94 12.94
C LYS A 217 26.94 -9.82 13.23
N ASN A 218 27.68 -9.05 12.42
CA ASN A 218 29.13 -8.86 12.59
C ASN A 218 29.45 -8.22 13.94
N SER A 219 28.70 -7.19 14.37
CA SER A 219 28.85 -6.59 15.70
C SER A 219 28.69 -7.62 16.81
N ILE A 220 27.71 -8.53 16.74
CA ILE A 220 27.55 -9.61 17.72
C ILE A 220 28.73 -10.58 17.69
N GLU A 221 29.23 -10.94 16.52
CA GLU A 221 30.38 -11.84 16.38
C GLU A 221 31.67 -11.22 16.96
N ASN A 222 31.86 -9.90 16.83
CA ASN A 222 33.00 -9.16 17.38
C ASN A 222 32.99 -9.01 18.91
N MET A 223 31.81 -9.04 19.56
CA MET A 223 31.69 -8.79 21.01
C MET A 223 32.49 -9.76 21.88
N PRO A 224 32.92 -9.34 23.09
CA PRO A 224 33.46 -10.23 24.11
C PRO A 224 32.58 -11.45 24.39
N ASP A 225 33.20 -12.63 24.58
CA ASP A 225 32.49 -13.92 24.69
C ASP A 225 31.40 -13.94 25.78
N HIS A 226 31.59 -13.21 26.88
CA HIS A 226 30.61 -13.14 27.96
C HIS A 226 29.35 -12.33 27.57
N LEU A 227 29.51 -11.20 26.87
CA LEU A 227 28.39 -10.43 26.31
C LEU A 227 27.70 -11.22 25.20
N ARG A 228 28.48 -11.84 24.29
CA ARG A 228 27.97 -12.67 23.21
C ARG A 228 27.18 -13.86 23.75
N SER A 229 27.68 -14.51 24.81
CA SER A 229 27.01 -15.57 25.56
C SER A 229 25.74 -15.06 26.24
N PHE A 230 25.74 -13.89 26.88
CA PHE A 230 24.55 -13.34 27.52
C PHE A 230 23.47 -12.97 26.49
N TYR A 231 23.83 -12.29 25.40
CA TYR A 231 22.92 -12.04 24.27
C TYR A 231 22.33 -13.35 23.77
N PHE A 232 23.19 -14.33 23.47
CA PHE A 232 22.72 -15.61 22.93
C PHE A 232 21.92 -16.44 23.92
N ASN A 233 22.18 -16.40 25.23
CA ASN A 233 21.57 -17.28 26.25
C ASN A 233 20.39 -16.66 27.02
N ARG A 234 20.40 -15.34 27.29
CA ARG A 234 19.35 -14.64 28.06
C ARG A 234 18.42 -13.84 27.16
N LEU A 235 18.95 -13.04 26.23
CA LEU A 235 18.11 -12.15 25.41
C LEU A 235 17.50 -12.86 24.19
N ARG A 236 18.27 -13.71 23.49
CA ARG A 236 17.80 -14.43 22.29
C ARG A 236 16.87 -15.62 22.58
N TRP A 237 17.00 -16.35 23.71
CA TRP A 237 16.08 -17.49 23.99
C TRP A 237 14.66 -17.06 24.37
N TYR A 238 14.48 -15.84 24.88
CA TYR A 238 13.15 -15.21 24.97
C TYR A 238 12.52 -14.91 23.58
N GLY A 239 13.16 -15.32 22.47
CA GLY A 239 12.68 -15.26 21.09
C GLY A 239 13.35 -16.25 20.10
N VAL A 240 13.53 -17.53 20.47
CA VAL A 240 13.95 -18.70 19.65
C VAL A 240 14.74 -18.45 18.35
N LYS A 241 16.06 -18.68 18.38
CA LYS A 241 16.70 -19.86 17.71
C LYS A 241 18.21 -19.96 18.00
N PRO A 242 18.76 -21.16 18.22
CA PRO A 242 20.17 -21.42 17.97
C PRO A 242 20.41 -21.53 16.45
N LEU A 243 21.55 -21.04 15.99
CA LEU A 243 22.11 -21.26 14.66
C LEU A 243 23.59 -21.57 14.85
N GLY A 244 24.02 -22.78 14.50
CA GLY A 244 25.40 -23.25 14.73
C GLY A 244 25.51 -24.46 15.67
N ALA A 245 24.81 -25.55 15.37
CA ALA A 245 24.98 -26.83 16.06
C ALA A 245 25.21 -27.99 15.07
N ASP A 246 26.05 -27.76 14.06
CA ASP A 246 26.58 -28.81 13.15
C ASP A 246 28.06 -28.57 12.73
N GLN A 247 28.73 -27.51 13.22
CA GLN A 247 30.14 -27.20 12.91
C GLN A 247 30.93 -26.65 14.11
N TYR A 248 30.90 -27.35 15.26
CA TYR A 248 31.92 -27.20 16.31
C TYR A 248 32.21 -28.53 16.99
N SER A 249 33.01 -29.38 16.32
CA SER A 249 33.72 -30.48 16.98
C SER A 249 34.90 -29.91 17.79
N PHE A 250 34.62 -29.39 18.98
CA PHE A 250 35.69 -29.00 19.92
C PHE A 250 36.35 -30.26 20.50
N SER A 251 37.38 -30.75 19.82
CA SER A 251 38.25 -31.79 20.33
C SER A 251 39.15 -31.25 21.44
N GLY A 252 39.05 -31.85 22.63
CA GLY A 252 40.20 -32.11 23.50
C GLY A 252 41.02 -30.92 24.04
N HIS A 253 40.78 -30.64 25.33
CA HIS A 253 41.77 -30.21 26.34
C HIS A 253 42.08 -28.70 26.53
N ASN A 254 42.20 -28.36 27.82
CA ASN A 254 42.76 -27.14 28.41
C ASN A 254 41.96 -25.83 28.31
N ALA A 255 40.91 -25.75 29.13
CA ALA A 255 40.65 -24.55 29.93
C ALA A 255 40.46 -24.98 31.40
N GLN A 256 41.38 -24.57 32.28
CA GLN A 256 41.37 -24.94 33.69
C GLN A 256 40.38 -24.10 34.50
N ARG A 257 39.95 -24.67 35.64
CA ARG A 257 39.11 -24.06 36.69
C ARG A 257 39.60 -22.67 37.11
N LEU A 258 38.65 -21.84 37.60
CA LEU A 258 38.50 -21.44 39.02
C LEU A 258 37.30 -20.46 39.16
N PRO A 259 36.86 -20.08 40.38
CA PRO A 259 35.93 -20.79 41.27
C PRO A 259 34.52 -20.12 41.28
N PHE A 260 33.43 -20.67 41.80
CA PHE A 260 33.18 -21.10 43.19
C PHE A 260 32.22 -22.30 43.30
N ASP A 261 32.51 -23.20 44.23
CA ASP A 261 31.70 -24.38 44.57
C ASP A 261 30.51 -24.04 45.50
N LYS A 262 29.30 -24.48 45.09
CA LYS A 262 28.35 -25.38 45.81
C LYS A 262 27.87 -25.07 47.26
N PRO A 263 26.79 -25.74 47.77
CA PRO A 263 25.87 -26.68 47.12
C PRO A 263 24.36 -26.35 47.26
N LEU A 264 23.55 -26.72 46.26
CA LEU A 264 22.13 -27.06 46.48
C LEU A 264 21.62 -28.25 45.64
N ALA A 265 22.54 -29.03 45.08
CA ALA A 265 22.25 -30.16 44.18
C ALA A 265 22.08 -31.52 44.89
N SER A 266 21.63 -31.53 46.15
CA SER A 266 21.39 -32.77 46.93
C SER A 266 20.01 -32.86 47.58
N LYS A 267 19.03 -32.04 47.14
CA LYS A 267 17.63 -32.12 47.59
C LYS A 267 16.56 -32.17 46.48
N VAL A 268 16.94 -32.09 45.20
CA VAL A 268 15.97 -32.01 44.09
C VAL A 268 15.63 -33.39 43.49
N ASN A 269 16.56 -34.35 43.48
CA ASN A 269 16.32 -35.69 42.91
C ASN A 269 15.49 -36.65 43.78
N SER A 270 14.95 -36.20 44.91
CA SER A 270 13.98 -36.94 45.73
C SER A 270 12.68 -36.17 45.98
N ALA A 271 12.45 -35.03 45.30
CA ALA A 271 11.19 -34.27 45.34
C ALA A 271 10.41 -34.40 44.02
N PHE A 272 11.08 -34.70 42.90
CA PHE A 272 10.47 -34.81 41.57
C PHE A 272 9.79 -36.16 41.26
N LYS A 273 9.36 -36.91 42.26
CA LYS A 273 8.69 -38.22 42.06
C LYS A 273 7.32 -38.39 42.72
N ASP A 274 6.98 -37.59 43.73
CA ASP A 274 5.77 -37.79 44.55
C ASP A 274 4.76 -36.62 44.47
N GLU A 275 4.95 -35.65 43.57
CA GLU A 275 4.10 -34.44 43.45
C GLU A 275 3.38 -34.34 42.09
N TYR A 276 2.89 -35.47 41.58
CA TYR A 276 2.13 -35.55 40.32
C TYR A 276 0.80 -36.33 40.44
N THR A 277 0.16 -36.27 41.61
CA THR A 277 -1.15 -36.91 41.87
C THR A 277 -2.34 -35.95 41.99
N ASP A 278 -2.13 -34.65 42.21
CA ASP A 278 -3.22 -33.66 42.41
C ASP A 278 -3.31 -32.60 41.30
N LEU A 279 -3.56 -33.06 40.08
CA LEU A 279 -4.17 -32.25 39.01
C LEU A 279 -5.41 -32.95 38.42
N THR A 280 -6.25 -33.49 39.30
CA THR A 280 -7.54 -34.14 39.00
C THR A 280 -8.71 -33.16 38.88
N TYR A 281 -8.45 -31.88 38.56
CA TYR A 281 -9.48 -30.86 38.30
C TYR A 281 -9.13 -29.90 37.14
N ALA A 282 -8.81 -30.48 35.97
CA ALA A 282 -9.10 -29.84 34.69
C ALA A 282 -10.34 -30.53 34.09
N PRO A 283 -11.30 -29.80 33.50
CA PRO A 283 -12.51 -30.42 32.95
C PRO A 283 -12.14 -31.40 31.84
N ALA A 284 -12.50 -32.66 32.03
CA ALA A 284 -12.13 -33.75 31.14
C ALA A 284 -12.82 -33.63 29.76
N TYR A 285 -12.17 -32.93 28.83
CA TYR A 285 -12.34 -33.25 27.41
C TYR A 285 -11.85 -34.69 27.19
N ASP A 286 -12.67 -35.52 26.55
CA ASP A 286 -12.37 -36.93 26.29
C ASP A 286 -11.24 -37.10 25.26
N PHE A 287 -10.00 -36.95 25.73
CA PHE A 287 -8.79 -37.08 24.91
C PHE A 287 -8.40 -38.54 24.60
N ASN A 288 -9.09 -39.53 25.18
CA ASN A 288 -8.84 -40.95 24.91
C ASN A 288 -9.11 -41.37 23.45
N GLN A 289 -9.76 -40.51 22.66
CA GLN A 289 -10.02 -40.74 21.23
C GLN A 289 -8.90 -40.26 20.29
N PHE A 290 -7.91 -39.50 20.80
CA PHE A 290 -6.74 -39.11 20.00
C PHE A 290 -5.60 -40.12 20.16
N SER A 291 -5.20 -40.77 19.06
CA SER A 291 -3.87 -41.39 19.00
C SER A 291 -2.81 -40.29 18.96
N LEU A 292 -2.47 -39.74 20.14
CA LEU A 292 -1.42 -38.74 20.33
C LEU A 292 -0.09 -39.20 19.73
N LYS A 293 0.17 -40.51 19.76
CA LYS A 293 1.32 -41.17 19.12
C LYS A 293 1.46 -40.78 17.64
N ASN A 294 0.37 -40.83 16.87
CA ASN A 294 0.39 -40.52 15.43
C ASN A 294 0.60 -39.03 15.16
N VAL A 295 0.13 -38.15 16.05
CA VAL A 295 0.36 -36.69 15.91
C VAL A 295 1.80 -36.33 16.33
N SER A 296 2.33 -36.99 17.36
CA SER A 296 3.69 -36.78 17.89
C SER A 296 4.81 -37.13 16.92
N GLU A 297 4.54 -38.00 15.95
CA GLU A 297 5.48 -38.35 14.87
C GLU A 297 5.61 -37.25 13.81
N ALA A 298 4.60 -36.36 13.68
CA ALA A 298 4.58 -35.28 12.68
C ALA A 298 4.73 -33.87 13.30
N VAL A 299 4.29 -33.68 14.54
CA VAL A 299 4.38 -32.40 15.28
C VAL A 299 5.29 -32.56 16.50
N PRO A 300 6.30 -31.70 16.69
CA PRO A 300 7.12 -31.71 17.90
C PRO A 300 6.26 -31.61 19.17
N MET A 301 6.37 -32.59 20.07
CA MET A 301 5.49 -32.69 21.25
C MET A 301 5.46 -31.43 22.12
N ALA A 302 6.59 -30.71 22.25
CA ALA A 302 6.64 -29.45 22.99
C ALA A 302 5.71 -28.37 22.40
N LEU A 303 5.58 -28.31 21.07
CA LEU A 303 4.65 -27.40 20.38
C LEU A 303 3.21 -27.89 20.52
N LEU A 304 2.98 -29.20 20.40
CA LEU A 304 1.64 -29.78 20.58
C LEU A 304 1.09 -29.51 21.99
N THR A 305 1.89 -29.72 23.02
CA THR A 305 1.50 -29.43 24.41
C THR A 305 1.27 -27.93 24.64
N GLN A 306 2.02 -27.03 24.00
CA GLN A 306 1.78 -25.58 24.12
C GLN A 306 0.52 -25.12 23.37
N LEU A 307 0.23 -25.68 22.19
CA LEU A 307 -0.97 -25.39 21.40
C LEU A 307 -2.26 -25.87 22.07
N LEU A 308 -2.18 -26.92 22.91
CA LEU A 308 -3.32 -27.51 23.61
C LEU A 308 -3.48 -27.00 25.06
N ARG A 309 -2.79 -25.93 25.47
CA ARG A 309 -2.97 -25.28 26.78
C ARG A 309 -3.98 -24.15 26.71
N ASP A 310 -5.01 -24.22 27.53
CA ASP A 310 -6.05 -23.19 27.61
C ASP A 310 -5.53 -21.89 28.26
N ASP A 311 -4.50 -22.00 29.11
CA ASP A 311 -4.11 -21.00 30.12
C ASP A 311 -3.68 -19.62 29.57
N THR A 312 -3.06 -19.54 28.38
CA THR A 312 -2.62 -18.25 27.79
C THR A 312 -2.58 -18.26 26.25
N ASP A 313 -3.25 -17.28 25.65
CA ASP A 313 -3.24 -17.02 24.20
C ASP A 313 -1.83 -16.83 23.62
N TRP A 314 -0.94 -16.15 24.35
CA TRP A 314 0.40 -15.84 23.86
C TRP A 314 1.28 -17.08 23.68
N HIS A 315 1.17 -18.07 24.57
CA HIS A 315 1.89 -19.34 24.40
C HIS A 315 1.34 -20.13 23.22
N ARG A 316 0.01 -20.16 23.01
CA ARG A 316 -0.60 -20.81 21.83
C ARG A 316 -0.19 -20.13 20.53
N LEU A 317 -0.22 -18.79 20.47
CA LEU A 317 0.21 -18.02 19.29
C LEU A 317 1.67 -18.30 18.94
N ARG A 318 2.56 -18.18 19.92
CA ARG A 318 4.00 -18.43 19.75
C ARG A 318 4.30 -19.90 19.38
N ALA A 319 3.47 -20.85 19.81
CA ALA A 319 3.59 -22.25 19.39
C ALA A 319 3.07 -22.47 17.95
N ALA A 320 2.01 -21.77 17.53
CA ALA A 320 1.51 -21.79 16.15
C ALA A 320 2.51 -21.19 15.16
N GLU A 321 3.12 -20.04 15.49
CA GLU A 321 4.19 -19.42 14.71
C GLU A 321 5.42 -20.34 14.58
N GLN A 322 5.82 -20.98 15.69
CA GLN A 322 6.91 -21.97 15.65
C GLN A 322 6.56 -23.20 14.83
N LEU A 323 5.30 -23.65 14.84
CA LEU A 323 4.84 -24.75 14.02
C LEU A 323 4.89 -24.38 12.52
N HIS A 324 4.45 -23.17 12.16
CA HIS A 324 4.58 -22.65 10.80
C HIS A 324 6.05 -22.66 10.34
N VAL A 325 6.93 -22.06 11.13
CA VAL A 325 8.37 -22.00 10.82
C VAL A 325 9.00 -23.40 10.72
N TYR A 326 8.58 -24.34 11.57
CA TYR A 326 9.04 -25.73 11.53
C TYR A 326 8.70 -26.40 10.19
N TYR A 327 7.44 -26.35 9.77
CA TYR A 327 7.01 -26.95 8.50
C TYR A 327 7.64 -26.25 7.29
N THR A 328 7.66 -24.92 7.27
CA THR A 328 8.27 -24.14 6.17
C THR A 328 9.75 -24.48 6.00
N GLN A 329 10.53 -24.59 7.08
CA GLN A 329 11.95 -24.98 6.99
C GLN A 329 12.14 -26.44 6.59
N LYS A 330 11.35 -27.38 7.14
CA LYS A 330 11.43 -28.81 6.79
C LYS A 330 10.93 -29.16 5.39
N LEU A 331 10.25 -28.23 4.70
CA LEU A 331 9.81 -28.39 3.32
C LEU A 331 10.63 -27.57 2.31
N SER A 332 11.25 -26.46 2.73
CA SER A 332 11.96 -25.53 1.82
C SER A 332 13.50 -25.55 1.93
N ASN A 333 14.06 -25.94 3.08
CA ASN A 333 15.50 -25.73 3.38
C ASN A 333 16.30 -27.04 3.59
N VAL A 334 15.71 -28.21 3.35
CA VAL A 334 16.37 -29.52 3.47
C VAL A 334 16.57 -30.16 2.09
N SER A 335 17.36 -31.22 1.99
CA SER A 335 17.55 -31.91 0.71
C SER A 335 16.23 -32.49 0.17
N PRO A 336 16.07 -32.66 -1.16
CA PRO A 336 14.85 -33.23 -1.74
C PRO A 336 14.49 -34.62 -1.20
N MET A 337 15.50 -35.39 -0.78
CA MET A 337 15.32 -36.71 -0.17
C MET A 337 14.73 -36.61 1.24
N GLU A 338 15.26 -35.72 2.08
CA GLU A 338 14.74 -35.48 3.43
C GLU A 338 13.33 -34.85 3.40
N ALA A 339 13.10 -33.90 2.48
CA ALA A 339 11.77 -33.35 2.24
C ALA A 339 10.79 -34.46 1.82
N GLY A 340 11.20 -35.35 0.92
CA GLY A 340 10.39 -36.51 0.50
C GLY A 340 10.05 -37.48 1.64
N MET A 341 11.02 -37.77 2.53
CA MET A 341 10.77 -38.58 3.73
C MET A 341 9.79 -37.89 4.69
N PHE A 342 10.00 -36.60 4.97
CA PHE A 342 9.13 -35.81 5.85
C PHE A 342 7.71 -35.68 5.30
N ILE A 343 7.55 -35.44 3.99
CA ILE A 343 6.24 -35.48 3.30
C ILE A 343 5.61 -36.87 3.42
N GLY A 344 6.39 -37.95 3.34
CA GLY A 344 5.92 -39.31 3.57
C GLY A 344 5.31 -39.51 4.96
N ASP A 345 5.94 -38.98 6.00
CA ASP A 345 5.45 -39.07 7.39
C ASP A 345 4.24 -38.15 7.65
N ILE A 346 4.21 -36.96 7.04
CA ILE A 346 3.01 -36.13 6.97
C ILE A 346 1.86 -36.92 6.31
N CYS A 347 2.09 -37.57 5.17
CA CYS A 347 1.05 -38.29 4.43
C CYS A 347 0.46 -39.46 5.24
N LYS A 348 1.27 -40.17 6.03
CA LYS A 348 0.80 -41.22 6.97
C LYS A 348 -0.11 -40.64 8.05
N ASN A 349 0.25 -39.49 8.60
CA ASN A 349 -0.37 -38.90 9.78
C ASN A 349 -1.38 -37.76 9.47
N LEU A 350 -1.56 -37.40 8.20
CA LEU A 350 -2.45 -36.32 7.73
C LEU A 350 -3.89 -36.40 8.29
N PRO A 351 -4.55 -37.58 8.39
CA PRO A 351 -5.86 -37.70 9.04
C PRO A 351 -5.89 -37.23 10.50
N ALA A 352 -4.81 -37.44 11.26
CA ALA A 352 -4.70 -37.04 12.66
C ALA A 352 -4.31 -35.56 12.79
N LEU A 353 -3.42 -35.08 11.90
CA LEU A 353 -3.07 -33.66 11.77
C LEU A 353 -4.30 -32.80 11.46
N LEU A 354 -5.13 -33.18 10.48
CA LEU A 354 -6.32 -32.42 10.12
C LEU A 354 -7.32 -32.31 11.29
N ARG A 355 -7.53 -33.39 12.07
CA ARG A 355 -8.35 -33.34 13.29
C ARG A 355 -7.77 -32.43 14.37
N MET A 356 -6.44 -32.41 14.51
CA MET A 356 -5.75 -31.49 15.42
C MET A 356 -5.97 -30.03 14.99
N PHE A 357 -5.79 -29.72 13.70
CA PHE A 357 -6.10 -28.39 13.16
C PHE A 357 -7.58 -28.03 13.34
N GLN A 358 -8.52 -28.93 13.02
CA GLN A 358 -9.96 -28.73 13.25
C GLN A 358 -10.26 -28.34 14.70
N LYS A 359 -9.62 -28.98 15.69
CA LYS A 359 -9.84 -28.65 17.11
C LYS A 359 -9.29 -27.28 17.49
N ILE A 360 -8.07 -26.93 17.05
CA ILE A 360 -7.39 -25.69 17.49
C ILE A 360 -7.83 -24.47 16.67
N LEU A 361 -8.34 -24.64 15.44
CA LEU A 361 -8.85 -23.53 14.61
C LEU A 361 -10.15 -22.88 15.15
N TYR A 362 -10.68 -23.37 16.27
CA TYR A 362 -11.72 -22.72 17.08
C TYR A 362 -11.16 -21.84 18.23
N ASP A 363 -9.85 -21.51 18.23
CA ASP A 363 -9.25 -20.63 19.24
C ASP A 363 -9.99 -19.28 19.35
N SER A 364 -10.11 -18.75 20.56
CA SER A 364 -10.63 -17.40 20.78
C SER A 364 -9.77 -16.30 20.15
N ASN A 365 -8.49 -16.58 19.91
CA ASN A 365 -7.54 -15.62 19.37
C ASN A 365 -7.37 -15.75 17.84
N PRO A 366 -7.76 -14.73 17.05
CA PRO A 366 -7.68 -14.82 15.58
C PRO A 366 -6.25 -14.91 15.05
N HIS A 367 -5.24 -14.44 15.79
CA HIS A 367 -3.83 -14.57 15.39
C HIS A 367 -3.34 -16.02 15.46
N VAL A 368 -3.81 -16.79 16.45
CA VAL A 368 -3.52 -18.24 16.54
C VAL A 368 -4.12 -18.96 15.33
N ILE A 369 -5.39 -18.67 15.02
CA ILE A 369 -6.08 -19.21 13.83
C ILE A 369 -5.31 -18.86 12.56
N LEU A 370 -4.89 -17.60 12.38
CA LEU A 370 -4.12 -17.19 11.20
C LEU A 370 -2.81 -17.99 11.05
N ALA A 371 -1.97 -18.05 12.08
CA ALA A 371 -0.71 -18.80 12.04
C ALA A 371 -0.91 -20.31 11.76
N LEU A 372 -1.98 -20.90 12.30
CA LEU A 372 -2.36 -22.29 12.02
C LEU A 372 -2.87 -22.50 10.60
N LEU A 373 -3.65 -21.56 10.04
CA LEU A 373 -4.05 -21.58 8.63
C LEU A 373 -2.83 -21.47 7.71
N GLU A 374 -1.85 -20.62 8.02
CA GLU A 374 -0.61 -20.52 7.23
C GLU A 374 0.22 -21.82 7.30
N THR A 375 0.25 -22.47 8.47
CA THR A 375 0.88 -23.78 8.65
C THR A 375 0.19 -24.85 7.81
N LEU A 376 -1.14 -24.95 7.92
CA LEU A 376 -1.95 -25.93 7.17
C LEU A 376 -1.85 -25.71 5.65
N GLU A 377 -1.78 -24.46 5.21
CA GLU A 377 -1.58 -24.09 3.81
C GLU A 377 -0.21 -24.54 3.29
N VAL A 378 0.87 -24.34 4.05
CA VAL A 378 2.21 -24.85 3.72
C VAL A 378 2.23 -26.38 3.65
N ILE A 379 1.58 -27.08 4.59
CA ILE A 379 1.46 -28.54 4.55
C ILE A 379 0.74 -28.98 3.28
N VAL A 380 -0.47 -28.47 3.04
CA VAL A 380 -1.34 -28.95 1.95
C VAL A 380 -0.80 -28.61 0.57
N THR A 381 -0.14 -27.45 0.40
CA THR A 381 0.47 -27.07 -0.89
C THR A 381 1.69 -27.90 -1.26
N ASN A 382 2.31 -28.62 -0.31
CA ASN A 382 3.42 -29.54 -0.55
C ASN A 382 3.01 -31.03 -0.54
N LEU A 383 1.71 -31.35 -0.39
CA LEU A 383 1.23 -32.74 -0.50
C LEU A 383 1.27 -33.23 -1.95
N PRO A 384 1.59 -34.52 -2.20
CA PRO A 384 1.36 -35.14 -3.50
C PRO A 384 -0.11 -35.04 -3.90
N ARG A 385 -0.39 -34.61 -5.14
CA ARG A 385 -1.75 -34.36 -5.64
C ARG A 385 -2.77 -35.46 -5.32
N MET A 386 -2.42 -36.73 -5.53
CA MET A 386 -3.29 -37.86 -5.20
C MET A 386 -3.67 -37.94 -3.70
N ILE A 387 -2.76 -37.56 -2.80
CA ILE A 387 -3.01 -37.55 -1.35
C ILE A 387 -3.86 -36.34 -0.97
N ALA A 388 -3.60 -35.17 -1.57
CA ALA A 388 -4.41 -33.98 -1.38
C ALA A 388 -5.85 -34.18 -1.88
N GLU A 389 -6.06 -34.70 -3.09
CA GLU A 389 -7.37 -35.02 -3.65
C GLU A 389 -8.11 -36.04 -2.77
N LYS A 390 -7.45 -37.14 -2.37
CA LYS A 390 -8.03 -38.17 -1.47
C LYS A 390 -8.48 -37.63 -0.10
N ASN A 391 -7.78 -36.62 0.44
CA ASN A 391 -8.10 -36.01 1.73
C ASN A 391 -8.87 -34.69 1.61
N SER A 392 -9.18 -34.24 0.39
CA SER A 392 -9.82 -32.96 0.12
C SER A 392 -11.12 -32.73 0.88
N PRO A 393 -12.03 -33.72 1.10
CA PRO A 393 -13.24 -33.47 1.89
C PRO A 393 -12.95 -33.04 3.33
N ARG A 394 -11.90 -33.60 3.96
CA ARG A 394 -11.50 -33.24 5.33
C ARG A 394 -10.73 -31.93 5.39
N ILE A 395 -9.91 -31.63 4.38
CA ILE A 395 -9.25 -30.32 4.27
C ILE A 395 -10.33 -29.24 4.14
N LEU A 396 -11.33 -29.45 3.28
CA LEU A 396 -12.42 -28.51 3.07
C LEU A 396 -13.31 -28.38 4.31
N GLU A 397 -13.68 -29.48 4.98
CA GLU A 397 -14.38 -29.46 6.28
C GLU A 397 -13.61 -28.64 7.34
N THR A 398 -12.27 -28.75 7.37
CA THR A 398 -11.39 -27.97 8.25
C THR A 398 -11.38 -26.47 7.96
N LEU A 399 -11.65 -26.08 6.71
CA LEU A 399 -11.70 -24.66 6.28
C LEU A 399 -13.13 -24.10 6.39
N SER A 400 -14.14 -24.90 6.07
CA SER A 400 -15.56 -24.52 6.15
C SER A 400 -15.97 -24.15 7.57
N SER A 401 -15.43 -24.79 8.62
CA SER A 401 -15.67 -24.38 10.01
C SER A 401 -15.17 -22.96 10.31
N VAL A 402 -14.01 -22.58 9.77
CA VAL A 402 -13.33 -21.30 10.01
C VAL A 402 -13.93 -20.15 9.20
N LEU A 403 -14.60 -20.43 8.08
CA LEU A 403 -15.37 -19.43 7.32
C LEU A 403 -16.53 -18.81 8.11
N GLY A 404 -16.98 -19.46 9.19
CA GLY A 404 -17.94 -18.92 10.16
C GLY A 404 -17.35 -17.89 11.13
N SER A 405 -16.05 -17.64 11.12
CA SER A 405 -15.40 -16.67 12.02
C SER A 405 -15.99 -15.26 11.85
N GLN A 406 -16.11 -14.53 12.96
CA GLN A 406 -16.48 -13.11 12.95
C GLN A 406 -15.35 -12.22 12.41
N ASP A 407 -14.10 -12.66 12.53
CA ASP A 407 -12.92 -11.93 12.09
C ASP A 407 -12.78 -11.92 10.56
N GLU A 408 -12.67 -10.73 9.98
CA GLU A 408 -12.61 -10.54 8.53
C GLU A 408 -11.25 -10.96 7.94
N LEU A 409 -10.15 -10.85 8.68
CA LEU A 409 -8.82 -11.28 8.24
C LEU A 409 -8.73 -12.80 8.17
N VAL A 410 -9.30 -13.50 9.17
CA VAL A 410 -9.43 -14.96 9.19
C VAL A 410 -10.23 -15.43 7.97
N ARG A 411 -11.44 -14.89 7.74
CA ARG A 411 -12.25 -15.25 6.56
C ARG A 411 -11.53 -14.96 5.25
N HIS A 412 -10.88 -13.80 5.12
CA HIS A 412 -10.10 -13.46 3.93
C HIS A 412 -8.93 -14.44 3.70
N ARG A 413 -8.24 -14.87 4.76
CA ARG A 413 -7.15 -15.85 4.62
C ARG A 413 -7.67 -17.22 4.19
N VAL A 414 -8.79 -17.70 4.74
CA VAL A 414 -9.39 -18.96 4.28
C VAL A 414 -9.80 -18.87 2.81
N ASN A 415 -10.39 -17.78 2.36
CA ASN A 415 -10.74 -17.59 0.94
C ASN A 415 -9.50 -17.60 0.02
N LYS A 416 -8.39 -17.00 0.45
CA LYS A 416 -7.10 -17.07 -0.26
C LYS A 416 -6.52 -18.49 -0.28
N PHE A 417 -6.68 -19.25 0.81
CA PHE A 417 -6.28 -20.65 0.88
C PHE A 417 -7.14 -21.52 -0.05
N LEU A 418 -8.46 -21.36 -0.11
CA LEU A 418 -9.33 -22.10 -1.06
C LEU A 418 -8.88 -21.94 -2.52
N VAL A 419 -8.49 -20.73 -2.92
CA VAL A 419 -7.94 -20.48 -4.27
C VAL A 419 -6.60 -21.20 -4.48
N ARG A 420 -5.72 -21.23 -3.48
CA ARG A 420 -4.42 -21.94 -3.57
C ARG A 420 -4.56 -23.46 -3.49
N LEU A 421 -5.51 -23.97 -2.71
CA LEU A 421 -5.88 -25.38 -2.62
C LEU A 421 -6.32 -25.92 -3.99
N SER A 422 -7.03 -25.10 -4.77
CA SER A 422 -7.50 -25.41 -6.13
C SER A 422 -6.37 -25.52 -7.18
N ASN A 423 -5.10 -25.27 -6.81
CA ASN A 423 -3.94 -25.61 -7.63
C ASN A 423 -3.42 -27.04 -7.38
N VAL A 424 -3.85 -27.68 -6.29
CA VAL A 424 -3.37 -29.01 -5.84
C VAL A 424 -4.51 -30.04 -5.83
N VAL A 425 -5.75 -29.59 -5.63
CA VAL A 425 -7.01 -30.35 -5.75
C VAL A 425 -7.79 -29.79 -6.94
N SER A 426 -8.57 -30.62 -7.64
CA SER A 426 -9.50 -30.17 -8.69
C SER A 426 -10.43 -29.05 -8.20
N VAL A 427 -10.54 -27.98 -8.99
CA VAL A 427 -11.42 -26.81 -8.72
C VAL A 427 -12.86 -27.28 -8.53
N GLU A 428 -13.28 -28.26 -9.31
CA GLU A 428 -14.60 -28.89 -9.28
C GLU A 428 -14.91 -29.49 -7.91
N THR A 429 -13.96 -30.17 -7.26
CA THR A 429 -14.14 -30.78 -5.94
C THR A 429 -14.26 -29.72 -4.84
N VAL A 430 -13.50 -28.63 -4.96
CA VAL A 430 -13.57 -27.49 -4.04
C VAL A 430 -14.92 -26.77 -4.19
N LEU A 431 -15.36 -26.53 -5.43
CA LEU A 431 -16.63 -25.88 -5.75
C LEU A 431 -17.83 -26.73 -5.31
N ASP A 432 -17.87 -28.03 -5.63
CA ASP A 432 -18.97 -28.91 -5.26
C ASP A 432 -19.16 -28.96 -3.74
N LYS A 433 -18.06 -29.02 -2.97
CA LYS A 433 -18.14 -29.00 -1.51
C LYS A 433 -18.63 -27.66 -0.96
N ILE A 434 -18.18 -26.54 -1.52
CA ILE A 434 -18.69 -25.22 -1.14
C ILE A 434 -20.19 -25.09 -1.45
N LEU A 435 -20.65 -25.58 -2.61
CA LEU A 435 -22.07 -25.55 -2.99
C LEU A 435 -22.95 -26.50 -2.14
N GLU A 436 -22.38 -27.59 -1.62
CA GLU A 436 -23.01 -28.44 -0.60
C GLU A 436 -23.10 -27.69 0.74
N ASP A 437 -21.97 -27.23 1.27
CA ASP A 437 -21.87 -26.59 2.59
C ASP A 437 -22.72 -25.31 2.67
N ILE A 438 -22.82 -24.53 1.58
CA ILE A 438 -23.66 -23.31 1.51
C ILE A 438 -25.11 -23.57 1.93
N ARG A 439 -25.66 -24.75 1.62
CA ARG A 439 -27.05 -25.12 1.93
C ARG A 439 -27.26 -25.38 3.42
N THR A 440 -26.28 -26.00 4.07
CA THR A 440 -26.35 -26.44 5.48
C THR A 440 -25.68 -25.47 6.46
N ALA A 441 -24.88 -24.53 5.96
CA ALA A 441 -24.14 -23.57 6.78
C ALA A 441 -25.03 -22.55 7.50
N SER A 442 -24.58 -22.15 8.69
CA SER A 442 -25.12 -21.00 9.43
C SER A 442 -24.99 -19.69 8.62
N SER A 443 -25.80 -18.67 8.91
CA SER A 443 -25.80 -17.42 8.13
C SER A 443 -24.42 -16.74 8.01
N THR A 444 -23.64 -16.69 9.09
CA THR A 444 -22.27 -16.15 9.07
C THR A 444 -21.32 -16.98 8.21
N GLN A 445 -21.36 -18.31 8.37
CA GLN A 445 -20.53 -19.25 7.61
C GLN A 445 -20.89 -19.29 6.12
N ARG A 446 -22.20 -19.22 5.81
CA ARG A 446 -22.77 -19.11 4.47
C ARG A 446 -22.27 -17.86 3.75
N MET A 447 -22.15 -16.71 4.44
CA MET A 447 -21.53 -15.52 3.88
C MET A 447 -20.04 -15.72 3.57
N GLY A 448 -19.28 -16.35 4.46
CA GLY A 448 -17.88 -16.70 4.20
C GLY A 448 -17.71 -17.63 2.98
N LEU A 449 -18.57 -18.66 2.87
CA LEU A 449 -18.61 -19.58 1.74
C LEU A 449 -19.00 -18.90 0.42
N LEU A 450 -19.96 -17.96 0.44
CA LEU A 450 -20.32 -17.16 -0.73
C LEU A 450 -19.17 -16.28 -1.20
N ASP A 451 -18.46 -15.62 -0.28
CA ASP A 451 -17.26 -14.85 -0.62
C ASP A 451 -16.15 -15.78 -1.18
N GLY A 452 -15.97 -16.98 -0.62
CA GLY A 452 -15.05 -18.00 -1.14
C GLY A 452 -15.40 -18.45 -2.56
N LEU A 453 -16.67 -18.73 -2.81
CA LEU A 453 -17.21 -19.03 -4.15
C LEU A 453 -16.90 -17.90 -5.15
N PHE A 454 -17.07 -16.63 -4.77
CA PHE A 454 -16.71 -15.51 -5.63
C PHE A 454 -15.22 -15.40 -5.92
N HIS A 455 -14.35 -15.68 -4.94
CA HIS A 455 -12.90 -15.70 -5.16
C HIS A 455 -12.50 -16.83 -6.12
N LEU A 456 -13.09 -18.02 -5.99
CA LEU A 456 -12.85 -19.16 -6.89
C LEU A 456 -13.33 -18.89 -8.32
N LEU A 457 -14.56 -18.40 -8.50
CA LEU A 457 -15.09 -18.03 -9.82
C LEU A 457 -14.28 -16.92 -10.50
N SER A 458 -13.70 -16.00 -9.71
CA SER A 458 -12.83 -14.93 -10.22
C SER A 458 -11.43 -15.42 -10.60
N ALA A 459 -10.88 -16.40 -9.86
CA ALA A 459 -9.54 -16.96 -10.09
C ALA A 459 -9.54 -18.02 -11.22
N PHE A 460 -10.59 -18.81 -11.33
CA PHE A 460 -10.71 -19.94 -12.25
C PHE A 460 -11.94 -19.80 -13.18
N PRO A 461 -12.06 -18.72 -13.98
CA PRO A 461 -13.24 -18.46 -14.80
C PRO A 461 -13.48 -19.51 -15.90
N TRP A 462 -12.52 -20.42 -16.13
CA TRP A 462 -12.58 -21.49 -17.12
C TRP A 462 -13.05 -22.84 -16.54
N ALA A 463 -13.24 -22.95 -15.23
CA ALA A 463 -13.63 -24.20 -14.58
C ALA A 463 -15.04 -24.64 -15.03
N PRO A 464 -15.28 -25.94 -15.29
CA PRO A 464 -16.57 -26.45 -15.74
C PRO A 464 -17.59 -26.52 -14.59
N TRP A 465 -18.17 -25.38 -14.22
CA TRP A 465 -19.20 -25.32 -13.16
C TRP A 465 -20.59 -25.74 -13.67
N ASP A 466 -21.29 -26.54 -12.87
CA ASP A 466 -22.72 -26.81 -13.05
C ASP A 466 -23.53 -25.56 -12.66
N ARG A 467 -23.97 -24.84 -13.69
CA ARG A 467 -24.78 -23.62 -13.53
C ARG A 467 -26.09 -23.89 -12.79
N ILE A 468 -26.71 -25.05 -13.00
CA ILE A 468 -28.00 -25.40 -12.42
C ILE A 468 -27.81 -25.61 -10.91
N ARG A 469 -26.84 -26.44 -10.51
CA ARG A 469 -26.51 -26.68 -9.08
C ARG A 469 -26.09 -25.40 -8.37
N MET A 470 -25.35 -24.51 -9.03
CA MET A 470 -24.97 -23.20 -8.49
C MET A 470 -26.19 -22.28 -8.34
N THR A 471 -27.07 -22.17 -9.35
CA THR A 471 -28.28 -21.34 -9.23
C THR A 471 -29.25 -21.86 -8.17
N ASP A 472 -29.34 -23.19 -7.99
CA ASP A 472 -30.16 -23.85 -6.98
C ASP A 472 -29.61 -23.59 -5.55
N ALA A 473 -28.31 -23.74 -5.35
CA ALA A 473 -27.68 -23.40 -4.05
C ALA A 473 -27.80 -21.91 -3.71
N LEU A 474 -27.63 -21.02 -4.70
CA LEU A 474 -27.77 -19.57 -4.48
C LEU A 474 -29.24 -19.15 -4.27
N SER A 475 -30.21 -19.82 -4.91
CA SER A 475 -31.63 -19.52 -4.71
C SER A 475 -32.10 -19.95 -3.33
N SER A 476 -31.68 -21.11 -2.81
CA SER A 476 -32.01 -21.54 -1.45
C SER A 476 -31.51 -20.55 -0.40
N CYS A 477 -30.32 -19.97 -0.61
CA CYS A 477 -29.78 -18.93 0.27
C CYS A 477 -30.61 -17.65 0.32
N LEU A 478 -31.21 -17.25 -0.82
CA LEU A 478 -32.06 -16.06 -0.92
C LEU A 478 -33.45 -16.31 -0.31
N ILE A 479 -33.98 -17.52 -0.43
CA ILE A 479 -35.29 -17.92 0.11
C ILE A 479 -35.24 -17.98 1.64
N ASP A 480 -34.23 -18.66 2.22
CA ASP A 480 -34.00 -18.72 3.67
C ASP A 480 -33.95 -17.34 4.32
N HIS A 481 -33.28 -16.39 3.65
CA HIS A 481 -33.04 -15.06 4.22
C HIS A 481 -34.31 -14.22 4.29
N ASN A 482 -35.20 -14.37 3.30
CA ASN A 482 -36.52 -13.73 3.29
C ASN A 482 -37.44 -14.34 4.36
N ALA A 483 -37.45 -15.67 4.52
CA ALA A 483 -38.27 -16.34 5.54
C ALA A 483 -37.86 -15.93 6.97
N GLN A 484 -36.56 -15.72 7.23
CA GLN A 484 -36.08 -15.19 8.50
C GLN A 484 -36.44 -13.71 8.72
N GLU A 485 -36.45 -12.87 7.67
CA GLU A 485 -36.95 -11.49 7.80
C GLU A 485 -38.47 -11.46 8.03
N GLU A 486 -39.25 -12.33 7.38
CA GLU A 486 -40.71 -12.42 7.59
C GLU A 486 -41.06 -12.89 9.00
N GLN A 487 -40.44 -13.97 9.51
CA GLN A 487 -40.65 -14.39 10.91
C GLN A 487 -40.29 -13.27 11.90
N LYS A 488 -39.17 -12.58 11.69
CA LYS A 488 -38.73 -11.50 12.59
C LYS A 488 -39.67 -10.29 12.53
N ASN A 489 -40.23 -9.99 11.36
CA ASN A 489 -41.24 -8.95 11.19
C ASN A 489 -42.57 -9.31 11.88
N ASP A 490 -43.03 -10.57 11.81
CA ASP A 490 -44.24 -11.01 12.51
C ASP A 490 -44.10 -10.96 14.04
N TYR A 491 -42.93 -11.30 14.61
CA TYR A 491 -42.65 -11.08 16.04
C TYR A 491 -42.63 -9.59 16.45
N THR A 492 -42.42 -8.66 15.51
CA THR A 492 -42.45 -7.20 15.77
C THR A 492 -43.80 -6.53 15.51
N ARG A 493 -44.86 -7.28 15.17
CA ARG A 493 -46.24 -6.75 15.15
C ARG A 493 -46.89 -6.90 16.52
N PRO A 494 -47.12 -5.81 17.29
CA PRO A 494 -47.87 -5.92 18.53
C PRO A 494 -49.33 -6.22 18.22
N SER A 495 -49.82 -7.34 18.74
CA SER A 495 -51.22 -7.74 18.63
C SER A 495 -52.13 -6.76 19.38
N LYS A 496 -52.71 -5.79 18.66
CA LYS A 496 -53.73 -4.87 19.19
C LYS A 496 -55.07 -5.59 19.39
N ARG A 497 -55.14 -6.56 20.32
CA ARG A 497 -56.42 -7.15 20.80
C ARG A 497 -56.28 -8.04 22.06
N ALA A 498 -55.86 -7.47 23.19
CA ALA A 498 -56.28 -7.90 24.53
C ALA A 498 -55.82 -6.88 25.59
N PHE A 499 -56.47 -6.92 26.75
CA PHE A 499 -56.17 -6.18 27.99
C PHE A 499 -56.30 -4.65 27.93
N ARG A 500 -57.49 -4.27 28.40
CA ARG A 500 -57.81 -3.03 29.07
C ARG A 500 -57.37 -3.14 30.55
N ASP A 501 -57.21 -1.97 31.16
CA ASP A 501 -57.31 -1.67 32.59
C ASP A 501 -56.11 -1.97 33.53
N GLU A 502 -55.98 -1.00 34.45
CA GLU A 502 -55.22 -0.88 35.70
C GLU A 502 -53.72 -0.52 35.71
N ASP A 503 -53.42 0.41 36.62
CA ASP A 503 -52.15 1.06 36.89
C ASP A 503 -51.26 0.17 37.78
N ASP A 504 -49.94 0.16 37.56
CA ASP A 504 -48.97 0.60 38.59
C ASP A 504 -47.53 0.74 38.07
N ALA A 505 -46.63 1.22 38.93
CA ALA A 505 -45.31 1.72 38.56
C ALA A 505 -44.17 0.70 38.31
N THR A 506 -43.05 1.25 37.82
CA THR A 506 -41.64 0.80 37.89
C THR A 506 -41.05 -0.23 36.90
N ALA A 507 -39.92 0.20 36.32
CA ALA A 507 -38.74 -0.56 35.90
C ALA A 507 -38.82 -1.57 34.71
N ALA A 508 -38.46 -1.11 33.50
CA ALA A 508 -37.34 -1.66 32.70
C ALA A 508 -37.20 -0.93 31.35
N TYR A 509 -36.08 -0.25 31.11
CA TYR A 509 -35.70 0.18 29.75
C TYR A 509 -35.12 -1.03 28.99
N GLN A 510 -35.91 -1.66 28.12
CA GLN A 510 -35.35 -2.58 27.12
C GLN A 510 -34.71 -1.78 25.97
N PRO A 511 -33.50 -2.14 25.51
CA PRO A 511 -32.92 -1.51 24.33
C PRO A 511 -33.65 -1.98 23.05
N LEU A 512 -33.95 -1.02 22.17
CA LEU A 512 -34.42 -1.31 20.81
C LEU A 512 -33.39 -2.16 20.05
N PRO A 513 -33.82 -3.07 19.15
CA PRO A 513 -32.89 -3.90 18.38
C PRO A 513 -32.00 -3.04 17.47
N ASP A 514 -30.73 -3.42 17.41
CA ASP A 514 -29.64 -2.63 16.83
C ASP A 514 -29.81 -2.39 15.31
N GLN A 515 -29.77 -1.12 14.90
CA GLN A 515 -29.88 -0.70 13.49
C GLN A 515 -28.69 -1.19 12.63
N SER A 516 -27.57 -1.57 13.26
CA SER A 516 -26.40 -2.13 12.58
C SER A 516 -26.73 -3.38 11.73
N HIS A 517 -27.62 -4.25 12.23
CA HIS A 517 -27.93 -5.52 11.57
C HIS A 517 -28.74 -5.36 10.28
N MET A 518 -29.71 -4.44 10.22
CA MET A 518 -30.49 -4.22 8.99
C MET A 518 -29.70 -3.49 7.90
N ALA A 519 -28.70 -2.68 8.29
CA ALA A 519 -27.75 -2.11 7.33
C ALA A 519 -26.89 -3.21 6.67
N SER A 520 -26.48 -4.22 7.45
CA SER A 520 -25.74 -5.39 6.96
C SER A 520 -26.54 -6.18 5.92
N THR A 521 -27.79 -6.55 6.18
CA THR A 521 -28.61 -7.36 5.24
C THR A 521 -28.80 -6.69 3.88
N ARG A 522 -29.06 -5.36 3.85
CA ARG A 522 -29.15 -4.61 2.58
C ARG A 522 -27.81 -4.55 1.85
N GLN A 523 -26.69 -4.46 2.57
CA GLN A 523 -25.35 -4.50 1.99
C GLN A 523 -25.03 -5.87 1.40
N VAL A 524 -25.45 -6.97 2.05
CA VAL A 524 -25.34 -8.35 1.56
C VAL A 524 -26.10 -8.54 0.25
N ASN A 525 -27.41 -8.23 0.22
CA ASN A 525 -28.22 -8.38 -1.01
C ASN A 525 -27.65 -7.54 -2.16
N THR A 526 -27.12 -6.35 -1.87
CA THR A 526 -26.44 -5.50 -2.85
C THR A 526 -25.11 -6.10 -3.35
N ARG A 527 -24.32 -6.77 -2.48
CA ARG A 527 -23.08 -7.47 -2.87
C ARG A 527 -23.38 -8.70 -3.73
N ILE A 528 -24.36 -9.52 -3.33
CA ILE A 528 -24.79 -10.71 -4.08
C ILE A 528 -25.29 -10.31 -5.48
N ALA A 529 -26.19 -9.34 -5.58
CA ALA A 529 -26.72 -8.87 -6.87
C ALA A 529 -25.63 -8.31 -7.81
N ARG A 530 -24.68 -7.50 -7.28
CA ARG A 530 -23.55 -6.99 -8.07
C ARG A 530 -22.63 -8.10 -8.56
N SER A 531 -22.41 -9.12 -7.75
CA SER A 531 -21.45 -10.18 -8.06
C SER A 531 -22.06 -11.24 -8.99
N LEU A 532 -23.36 -11.55 -8.86
CA LEU A 532 -24.15 -12.27 -9.87
C LEU A 532 -24.13 -11.54 -11.23
N SER A 533 -24.29 -10.22 -11.22
CA SER A 533 -24.22 -9.42 -12.46
C SER A 533 -22.87 -9.55 -13.16
N ARG A 534 -21.76 -9.59 -12.42
CA ARG A 534 -20.40 -9.84 -12.96
C ARG A 534 -20.25 -11.26 -13.53
N VAL A 535 -20.74 -12.29 -12.82
CA VAL A 535 -20.71 -13.69 -13.31
C VAL A 535 -21.50 -13.83 -14.62
N CYS A 536 -22.67 -13.17 -14.73
CA CYS A 536 -23.44 -13.11 -15.98
C CYS A 536 -22.68 -12.40 -17.11
N GLN A 537 -21.97 -11.29 -16.82
CA GLN A 537 -21.14 -10.58 -17.80
C GLN A 537 -19.99 -11.45 -18.33
N TYR A 538 -19.26 -12.17 -17.45
CA TYR A 538 -18.21 -13.10 -17.87
C TYR A 538 -18.76 -14.30 -18.67
N SER A 539 -19.95 -14.81 -18.32
CA SER A 539 -20.61 -15.84 -19.13
C SER A 539 -20.99 -15.36 -20.53
N ALA A 540 -21.33 -14.09 -20.73
CA ALA A 540 -21.62 -13.56 -22.06
C ALA A 540 -20.34 -13.57 -22.91
N GLN A 541 -19.24 -13.05 -22.37
CA GLN A 541 -17.93 -13.00 -23.03
C GLN A 541 -17.40 -14.39 -23.44
N GLN A 542 -17.59 -15.42 -22.61
CA GLN A 542 -17.20 -16.79 -22.99
C GLN A 542 -18.08 -17.40 -24.08
N ASN A 543 -19.40 -17.14 -24.05
CA ASN A 543 -20.29 -17.60 -25.13
C ASN A 543 -19.92 -16.94 -26.47
N ASP A 544 -19.55 -15.65 -26.47
CA ASP A 544 -19.08 -14.96 -27.67
C ASP A 544 -17.76 -15.56 -28.20
N GLN A 545 -16.83 -15.95 -27.32
CA GLN A 545 -15.60 -16.66 -27.72
C GLN A 545 -15.89 -18.07 -28.27
N LYS A 546 -16.83 -18.82 -27.68
CA LYS A 546 -17.21 -20.16 -28.17
C LYS A 546 -17.93 -20.08 -29.52
N ASN A 547 -18.84 -19.12 -29.70
CA ASN A 547 -19.54 -18.88 -30.96
C ASN A 547 -18.60 -18.41 -32.08
N ASN A 548 -17.59 -17.59 -31.76
CA ASN A 548 -16.52 -17.24 -32.71
C ASN A 548 -15.57 -18.41 -33.05
N SER A 549 -15.53 -19.45 -32.22
CA SER A 549 -14.72 -20.65 -32.45
C SER A 549 -15.47 -21.72 -33.26
N GLN A 550 -16.81 -21.79 -33.16
CA GLN A 550 -17.64 -22.77 -33.87
C GLN A 550 -18.19 -22.29 -35.23
N SER A 551 -18.10 -20.99 -35.55
CA SER A 551 -18.59 -20.43 -36.81
C SER A 551 -17.71 -20.69 -38.05
N LYS A 552 -16.70 -21.59 -37.94
CA LYS A 552 -15.83 -22.04 -39.04
C LYS A 552 -16.04 -23.50 -39.49
N SER A 553 -17.27 -24.02 -39.37
CA SER A 553 -17.68 -25.21 -40.12
C SER A 553 -19.20 -25.29 -40.29
N ASN A 554 -19.63 -25.66 -41.50
CA ASN A 554 -20.99 -26.05 -41.90
C ASN A 554 -22.00 -24.91 -42.16
N SER A 555 -22.08 -24.53 -43.43
CA SER A 555 -23.29 -23.99 -44.06
C SER A 555 -23.96 -25.08 -44.90
N THR A 556 -25.28 -25.31 -44.75
CA THR A 556 -26.28 -25.40 -45.87
C THR A 556 -27.67 -25.91 -45.43
N LEU A 557 -28.73 -25.31 -46.01
CA LEU A 557 -30.15 -25.76 -46.08
C LEU A 557 -30.95 -25.85 -44.75
N SER A 558 -32.27 -25.61 -44.68
CA SER A 558 -33.29 -25.23 -45.69
C SER A 558 -34.53 -24.53 -45.07
N HIS A 559 -35.42 -23.99 -45.92
CA HIS A 559 -36.68 -23.27 -45.64
C HIS A 559 -37.72 -23.97 -44.72
N ILE A 560 -38.58 -23.18 -44.05
CA ILE A 560 -40.05 -23.01 -44.30
C ILE A 560 -40.65 -21.94 -43.33
N PRO A 561 -41.65 -21.11 -43.74
CA PRO A 561 -42.25 -20.07 -42.88
C PRO A 561 -43.72 -20.33 -42.43
N VAL A 562 -44.10 -19.86 -41.23
CA VAL A 562 -45.49 -19.68 -40.74
C VAL A 562 -45.52 -18.44 -39.83
N LEU A 563 -46.21 -17.31 -40.08
CA LEU A 563 -47.66 -16.97 -40.16
C LEU A 563 -48.41 -16.78 -38.81
N THR A 564 -48.52 -15.53 -38.33
CA THR A 564 -49.67 -14.82 -37.68
C THR A 564 -49.22 -13.37 -37.36
N GLN A 565 -49.87 -12.26 -37.78
CA GLN A 565 -51.22 -11.71 -37.49
C GLN A 565 -51.42 -11.29 -36.01
N THR A 566 -51.96 -10.11 -35.60
CA THR A 566 -52.44 -8.88 -36.30
C THR A 566 -52.79 -7.73 -35.31
N MET A 567 -52.50 -6.45 -35.70
CA MET A 567 -53.37 -5.25 -35.53
C MET A 567 -53.57 -4.61 -34.09
N PRO A 568 -54.28 -3.46 -33.91
CA PRO A 568 -53.68 -2.10 -34.04
C PRO A 568 -54.19 -1.03 -33.00
N LYS A 569 -53.72 0.23 -33.10
CA LYS A 569 -54.43 1.52 -32.78
C LYS A 569 -53.49 2.72 -33.02
N GLN A 570 -53.73 3.64 -33.96
CA GLN A 570 -54.71 4.76 -34.04
C GLN A 570 -54.03 6.15 -33.88
N ASN A 571 -53.92 6.86 -35.01
CA ASN A 571 -53.70 8.31 -35.18
C ASN A 571 -55.03 9.08 -34.94
N PRO A 572 -55.16 10.44 -34.98
CA PRO A 572 -54.39 11.47 -35.73
C PRO A 572 -53.98 12.69 -34.85
N ALA A 573 -53.66 13.93 -35.26
CA ALA A 573 -53.67 14.71 -36.53
C ALA A 573 -52.61 15.87 -36.45
N ARG A 574 -52.51 16.97 -37.23
CA ARG A 574 -53.22 17.63 -38.37
C ARG A 574 -52.13 18.40 -39.24
N PRO A 575 -52.43 19.17 -40.32
CA PRO A 575 -51.48 19.36 -41.44
C PRO A 575 -51.07 20.82 -41.80
N ARG A 576 -50.20 20.99 -42.82
CA ARG A 576 -50.27 22.08 -43.82
C ARG A 576 -49.57 21.72 -45.16
N GLN A 577 -49.81 22.52 -46.20
CA GLN A 577 -49.83 22.12 -47.62
C GLN A 577 -48.85 22.90 -48.53
N ILE A 578 -48.30 22.21 -49.56
CA ILE A 578 -48.21 22.60 -51.02
C ILE A 578 -47.34 23.83 -51.42
N PRO A 579 -46.82 24.01 -52.67
CA PRO A 579 -46.69 23.16 -53.88
C PRO A 579 -45.21 22.78 -54.20
N PHE A 580 -44.81 21.84 -55.07
CA PHE A 580 -45.20 21.46 -56.46
C PHE A 580 -44.73 22.41 -57.58
N VAL A 581 -43.54 22.17 -58.14
CA VAL A 581 -43.22 22.44 -59.56
C VAL A 581 -42.42 21.26 -60.12
N SER A 582 -42.95 20.62 -61.16
CA SER A 582 -42.24 19.61 -61.95
C SER A 582 -41.76 20.25 -63.26
N ARG A 583 -40.51 20.01 -63.65
CA ARG A 583 -40.11 20.15 -65.07
C ARG A 583 -39.12 19.06 -65.45
N SER A 584 -39.56 18.22 -66.37
CA SER A 584 -38.82 17.11 -66.96
C SER A 584 -37.93 17.58 -68.10
N VAL A 585 -36.64 17.22 -68.05
CA VAL A 585 -35.81 17.00 -69.26
C VAL A 585 -34.87 15.82 -68.99
N SER A 586 -34.82 14.90 -69.94
CA SER A 586 -33.96 13.71 -70.06
C SER A 586 -34.00 13.29 -71.54
N PRO A 587 -33.04 12.53 -72.12
CA PRO A 587 -31.82 11.93 -71.56
C PRO A 587 -30.54 12.25 -72.39
N GLU A 588 -29.48 11.44 -72.23
CA GLU A 588 -28.40 11.12 -73.20
C GLU A 588 -27.50 12.28 -73.71
N CYS A 589 -26.23 12.39 -73.30
CA CYS A 589 -25.14 11.42 -73.53
C CYS A 589 -23.98 11.64 -72.51
N LEU A 590 -22.92 10.80 -72.52
CA LEU A 590 -21.76 10.72 -71.57
C LEU A 590 -21.87 9.75 -70.37
N SER A 591 -22.79 8.78 -70.43
CA SER A 591 -23.05 7.82 -69.33
C SER A 591 -22.21 6.52 -69.35
N ARG A 592 -20.95 6.52 -69.85
CA ARG A 592 -20.06 5.33 -69.78
C ARG A 592 -18.76 5.46 -68.99
N THR A 593 -18.26 6.66 -68.68
CA THR A 593 -17.05 6.83 -67.85
C THR A 593 -17.34 7.21 -66.38
N ARG A 594 -18.49 7.82 -66.08
CA ARG A 594 -18.90 8.18 -64.70
C ARG A 594 -19.52 7.04 -63.87
N ALA A 595 -19.96 5.95 -64.51
CA ALA A 595 -20.68 4.86 -63.84
C ALA A 595 -19.80 3.98 -62.92
N LYS A 596 -18.48 3.91 -63.16
CA LYS A 596 -17.53 3.25 -62.24
C LYS A 596 -17.12 4.12 -61.03
N ILE A 597 -17.35 5.44 -61.08
CA ILE A 597 -17.06 6.35 -59.97
C ILE A 597 -18.22 6.34 -58.96
N ARG A 598 -19.47 6.50 -59.43
CA ARG A 598 -20.67 6.61 -58.58
C ARG A 598 -21.05 5.36 -57.77
N ARG A 599 -20.43 4.19 -57.98
CA ARG A 599 -20.69 2.98 -57.17
C ARG A 599 -19.82 2.87 -55.90
N ARG A 600 -18.82 3.75 -55.71
CA ARG A 600 -18.07 3.86 -54.44
C ARG A 600 -18.65 4.86 -53.44
N ASP A 601 -19.61 5.72 -53.84
CA ASP A 601 -20.08 6.84 -53.00
C ASP A 601 -21.16 6.48 -51.96
N ARG A 602 -21.90 5.37 -52.11
CA ARG A 602 -23.05 5.09 -51.22
C ARG A 602 -22.68 4.74 -49.77
N SER A 603 -21.42 4.39 -49.49
CA SER A 603 -20.92 4.21 -48.12
C SER A 603 -20.31 5.48 -47.50
N LEU A 604 -20.27 6.60 -48.24
CA LEU A 604 -19.66 7.86 -47.79
C LEU A 604 -20.68 8.88 -47.24
N GLU A 605 -21.98 8.68 -47.48
CA GLU A 605 -23.03 9.57 -46.97
C GLU A 605 -23.07 9.68 -45.43
N PRO A 606 -22.97 8.58 -44.64
CA PRO A 606 -22.98 8.66 -43.18
C PRO A 606 -21.79 9.46 -42.64
N MET A 607 -20.60 9.25 -43.21
CA MET A 607 -19.39 9.97 -42.81
C MET A 607 -19.45 11.45 -43.18
N GLY A 608 -20.03 11.79 -44.34
CA GLY A 608 -20.27 13.18 -44.74
C GLY A 608 -21.29 13.90 -43.86
N GLN A 609 -22.33 13.20 -43.38
CA GLN A 609 -23.30 13.72 -42.42
C GLN A 609 -22.66 13.91 -41.04
N MET A 610 -21.96 12.89 -40.54
CA MET A 610 -21.21 12.90 -39.28
C MET A 610 -20.29 14.12 -39.14
N ILE A 611 -19.50 14.45 -40.18
CA ILE A 611 -18.61 15.64 -40.16
C ILE A 611 -19.43 16.93 -40.05
N ARG A 612 -20.51 17.09 -40.83
CA ARG A 612 -21.36 18.29 -40.79
C ARG A 612 -22.03 18.47 -39.42
N SER A 613 -22.45 17.37 -38.80
CA SER A 613 -23.02 17.38 -37.45
C SER A 613 -21.97 17.69 -36.38
N LEU A 614 -20.78 17.08 -36.43
CA LEU A 614 -19.63 17.36 -35.56
C LEU A 614 -19.21 18.84 -35.56
N GLN A 615 -19.19 19.45 -36.75
CA GLN A 615 -18.85 20.86 -36.98
C GLN A 615 -19.97 21.84 -36.60
N SER A 616 -21.14 21.36 -36.17
CA SER A 616 -22.25 22.23 -35.80
C SER A 616 -21.96 23.04 -34.54
N SER A 617 -22.39 24.30 -34.54
CA SER A 617 -22.42 25.15 -33.33
C SER A 617 -23.59 24.80 -32.39
N GLU A 618 -24.59 24.06 -32.86
CA GLU A 618 -25.68 23.55 -32.04
C GLU A 618 -25.24 22.28 -31.30
N TRP A 619 -25.28 22.33 -29.97
CA TRP A 619 -24.76 21.25 -29.13
C TRP A 619 -25.48 19.89 -29.34
N ASP A 620 -26.78 19.90 -29.67
CA ASP A 620 -27.57 18.71 -30.00
C ASP A 620 -27.05 18.03 -31.28
N ARG A 621 -26.83 18.80 -32.35
CA ARG A 621 -26.25 18.30 -33.61
C ARG A 621 -24.80 17.89 -33.44
N GLN A 622 -24.03 18.61 -32.63
CA GLN A 622 -22.67 18.20 -32.29
C GLN A 622 -22.65 16.86 -31.55
N LEU A 623 -23.58 16.63 -30.61
CA LEU A 623 -23.75 15.33 -29.95
C LEU A 623 -24.09 14.24 -30.96
N GLU A 624 -25.08 14.47 -31.84
CA GLU A 624 -25.46 13.56 -32.93
C GLU A 624 -24.24 13.19 -33.81
N GLY A 625 -23.40 14.17 -34.13
CA GLY A 625 -22.13 13.98 -34.85
C GLY A 625 -21.14 13.06 -34.13
N VAL A 626 -20.96 13.26 -32.82
CA VAL A 626 -20.08 12.42 -32.00
C VAL A 626 -20.65 11.00 -31.85
N GLU A 627 -21.96 10.86 -31.61
CA GLU A 627 -22.63 9.56 -31.47
C GLU A 627 -22.61 8.78 -32.79
N MET A 628 -22.81 9.43 -33.94
CA MET A 628 -22.61 8.80 -35.26
C MET A 628 -21.19 8.29 -35.44
N LEU A 629 -20.16 9.07 -35.10
CA LEU A 629 -18.76 8.61 -35.18
C LEU A 629 -18.50 7.41 -34.25
N LYS A 630 -19.02 7.47 -33.02
CA LYS A 630 -18.92 6.39 -32.04
C LYS A 630 -19.55 5.10 -32.57
N GLN A 631 -20.77 5.19 -33.11
CA GLN A 631 -21.48 4.07 -33.71
C GLN A 631 -20.71 3.50 -34.90
N LEU A 632 -20.26 4.34 -35.83
CA LEU A 632 -19.47 3.94 -37.00
C LEU A 632 -18.17 3.22 -36.60
N LEU A 633 -17.46 3.69 -35.57
CA LEU A 633 -16.27 3.02 -35.02
C LEU A 633 -16.58 1.68 -34.35
N GLN A 634 -17.81 1.45 -33.89
CA GLN A 634 -18.25 0.18 -33.28
C GLN A 634 -18.77 -0.81 -34.33
N THR A 635 -19.57 -0.37 -35.30
CA THR A 635 -20.25 -1.24 -36.28
C THR A 635 -19.47 -1.45 -37.57
N GLU A 636 -18.75 -0.44 -38.04
CA GLU A 636 -18.06 -0.42 -39.34
C GLU A 636 -16.55 -0.16 -39.22
N LYS A 637 -15.99 -0.47 -38.04
CA LYS A 637 -14.61 -0.18 -37.60
C LYS A 637 -13.56 -0.20 -38.71
N HIS A 638 -13.41 -1.31 -39.44
CA HIS A 638 -12.37 -1.44 -40.46
C HIS A 638 -12.57 -0.49 -41.65
N ALA A 639 -13.80 -0.27 -42.11
CA ALA A 639 -14.09 0.64 -43.23
C ALA A 639 -13.81 2.09 -42.83
N VAL A 640 -14.21 2.48 -41.62
CA VAL A 640 -14.00 3.81 -41.05
C VAL A 640 -12.51 4.08 -40.85
N LEU A 641 -11.79 3.18 -40.17
CA LEU A 641 -10.36 3.36 -39.90
C LEU A 641 -9.53 3.39 -41.18
N ASN A 642 -9.79 2.50 -42.15
CA ASN A 642 -9.09 2.53 -43.44
C ASN A 642 -9.29 3.90 -44.11
N ARG A 643 -10.52 4.42 -44.12
CA ARG A 643 -10.82 5.72 -44.73
C ARG A 643 -10.14 6.88 -44.02
N LEU A 644 -10.08 6.87 -42.68
CA LEU A 644 -9.36 7.88 -41.91
C LEU A 644 -7.83 7.78 -42.11
N CYS A 645 -7.28 6.57 -42.23
CA CYS A 645 -5.83 6.37 -42.44
C CYS A 645 -5.36 6.66 -43.88
N GLU A 646 -6.26 6.52 -44.86
CA GLU A 646 -6.07 6.91 -46.27
C GLU A 646 -6.09 8.44 -46.48
N ASP A 647 -6.89 9.18 -45.71
CA ASP A 647 -7.05 10.64 -45.84
C ASP A 647 -6.61 11.38 -44.55
N PRO A 648 -5.32 11.81 -44.48
CA PRO A 648 -4.81 12.55 -43.33
C PRO A 648 -5.51 13.88 -43.05
N ARG A 649 -6.15 14.50 -44.06
CA ARG A 649 -6.91 15.74 -43.86
C ARG A 649 -8.20 15.45 -43.12
N LEU A 650 -8.88 14.37 -43.51
CA LEU A 650 -10.07 13.89 -42.84
C LEU A 650 -9.77 13.41 -41.41
N MET A 651 -8.70 12.63 -41.19
CA MET A 651 -8.25 12.26 -39.83
C MET A 651 -8.04 13.51 -38.97
N ARG A 652 -7.26 14.48 -39.47
CA ARG A 652 -7.04 15.75 -38.77
C ARG A 652 -8.35 16.47 -38.49
N GLN A 653 -9.27 16.54 -39.44
CA GLN A 653 -10.56 17.21 -39.27
C GLN A 653 -11.40 16.56 -38.16
N VAL A 654 -11.60 15.24 -38.20
CA VAL A 654 -12.32 14.49 -37.15
C VAL A 654 -11.68 14.70 -35.77
N VAL A 655 -10.36 14.72 -35.71
CA VAL A 655 -9.61 14.96 -34.48
C VAL A 655 -9.73 16.42 -33.99
N VAL A 656 -9.76 17.41 -34.87
CA VAL A 656 -10.08 18.82 -34.54
C VAL A 656 -11.47 18.90 -33.93
N ASP A 657 -12.46 18.27 -34.56
CA ASP A 657 -13.85 18.39 -34.17
C ASP A 657 -14.13 17.66 -32.84
N LEU A 658 -13.54 16.49 -32.61
CA LEU A 658 -13.55 15.82 -31.31
C LEU A 658 -12.88 16.68 -30.22
N ALA A 659 -11.70 17.25 -30.51
CA ALA A 659 -10.97 18.12 -29.58
C ALA A 659 -11.70 19.46 -29.29
N ASN A 660 -12.64 19.87 -30.13
CA ASN A 660 -13.55 20.98 -29.89
C ASN A 660 -14.80 20.53 -29.10
N ALA A 661 -15.39 19.38 -29.43
CA ALA A 661 -16.53 18.80 -28.73
C ALA A 661 -16.21 18.45 -27.26
N SER A 662 -14.98 18.01 -26.96
CA SER A 662 -14.50 17.82 -25.58
C SER A 662 -14.35 19.13 -24.79
N LYS A 663 -14.33 20.29 -25.46
CA LYS A 663 -14.37 21.64 -24.85
C LYS A 663 -15.80 22.20 -24.71
N CYS A 664 -16.83 21.50 -25.18
CA CYS A 664 -18.21 21.96 -25.09
C CYS A 664 -18.69 22.10 -23.63
N LEU A 665 -19.37 23.21 -23.29
CA LEU A 665 -19.88 23.44 -21.92
C LEU A 665 -20.96 22.42 -21.51
N ARG A 666 -21.61 21.75 -22.46
CA ARG A 666 -22.52 20.63 -22.18
C ARG A 666 -21.71 19.38 -21.84
N SER A 667 -21.90 18.87 -20.63
CA SER A 667 -21.21 17.68 -20.12
C SER A 667 -21.44 16.45 -21.00
N GLN A 668 -22.66 16.23 -21.50
CA GLN A 668 -22.99 15.09 -22.37
C GLN A 668 -22.15 15.07 -23.66
N VAL A 669 -22.01 16.22 -24.33
CA VAL A 669 -21.15 16.37 -25.53
C VAL A 669 -19.69 16.09 -25.17
N SER A 670 -19.20 16.67 -24.06
CA SER A 670 -17.82 16.46 -23.61
C SER A 670 -17.52 14.99 -23.30
N ARG A 671 -18.35 14.32 -22.48
CA ARG A 671 -18.15 12.91 -22.10
C ARG A 671 -18.17 11.99 -23.32
N THR A 672 -19.15 12.16 -24.20
CA THR A 672 -19.28 11.34 -25.41
C THR A 672 -18.10 11.59 -26.36
N SER A 673 -17.58 12.82 -26.46
CA SER A 673 -16.36 13.10 -27.23
C SER A 673 -15.12 12.45 -26.63
N LEU A 674 -14.95 12.49 -25.30
CA LEU A 674 -13.84 11.83 -24.59
C LEU A 674 -13.88 10.31 -24.82
N GLU A 675 -15.05 9.68 -24.68
CA GLU A 675 -15.25 8.24 -24.91
C GLU A 675 -14.97 7.86 -26.38
N THR A 676 -15.44 8.68 -27.33
CA THR A 676 -15.22 8.47 -28.78
C THR A 676 -13.75 8.67 -29.15
N THR A 677 -13.05 9.61 -28.51
CA THR A 677 -11.61 9.83 -28.67
C THR A 677 -10.81 8.62 -28.17
N ARG A 678 -11.17 8.06 -26.99
CA ARG A 678 -10.59 6.79 -26.50
C ARG A 678 -10.85 5.63 -27.44
N LEU A 679 -12.07 5.51 -27.96
CA LEU A 679 -12.43 4.45 -28.92
C LEU A 679 -11.64 4.56 -30.22
N LEU A 680 -11.45 5.77 -30.75
CA LEU A 680 -10.62 6.03 -31.93
C LEU A 680 -9.15 5.68 -31.67
N ALA A 681 -8.59 6.15 -30.55
CA ALA A 681 -7.20 5.85 -30.16
C ALA A 681 -6.96 4.34 -30.01
N ASN A 682 -7.79 3.64 -29.23
CA ASN A 682 -7.70 2.19 -29.07
C ASN A 682 -7.89 1.42 -30.37
N SER A 683 -8.77 1.91 -31.25
CA SER A 683 -8.99 1.32 -32.57
C SER A 683 -7.77 1.46 -33.49
N LEU A 684 -7.10 2.62 -33.47
CA LEU A 684 -5.86 2.86 -34.22
C LEU A 684 -4.67 2.07 -33.64
N ARG A 685 -4.55 1.98 -32.30
CA ARG A 685 -3.53 1.14 -31.64
C ARG A 685 -3.66 -0.33 -32.06
N GLN A 686 -4.87 -0.87 -32.09
CA GLN A 686 -5.13 -2.27 -32.45
C GLN A 686 -4.80 -2.63 -33.92
N ILE A 687 -4.73 -1.63 -34.82
CA ILE A 687 -4.27 -1.83 -36.21
C ILE A 687 -2.84 -1.32 -36.45
N ASN A 688 -2.12 -0.93 -35.39
CA ASN A 688 -0.76 -0.34 -35.43
C ASN A 688 -0.62 0.97 -36.22
N GLU A 689 -1.71 1.71 -36.44
CA GLU A 689 -1.75 3.01 -37.15
C GLU A 689 -1.89 4.20 -36.17
N GLY A 690 -1.48 4.03 -34.90
CA GLY A 690 -1.58 5.07 -33.86
C GLY A 690 -0.78 6.34 -34.17
N ASN A 691 0.32 6.21 -34.91
CA ASN A 691 1.14 7.32 -35.41
C ASN A 691 0.39 8.29 -36.35
N LYS A 692 -0.77 7.90 -36.92
CA LYS A 692 -1.62 8.80 -37.71
C LYS A 692 -2.18 9.97 -36.90
N LEU A 693 -2.18 9.87 -35.56
CA LEU A 693 -2.58 10.93 -34.65
C LEU A 693 -1.44 11.93 -34.34
N ASP A 694 -0.17 11.59 -34.56
CA ASP A 694 1.01 12.43 -34.26
C ASP A 694 0.94 13.88 -34.82
N PRO A 695 0.42 14.12 -36.05
CA PRO A 695 0.27 15.47 -36.60
C PRO A 695 -0.78 16.33 -35.87
N SER A 696 -1.67 15.70 -35.10
CA SER A 696 -2.74 16.36 -34.34
C SER A 696 -2.59 16.22 -32.82
N ALA A 697 -1.56 15.50 -32.36
CA ALA A 697 -1.33 15.17 -30.96
C ALA A 697 -1.37 16.40 -30.02
N ASP A 698 -0.65 17.48 -30.38
CA ASP A 698 -0.61 18.72 -29.59
C ASP A 698 -2.01 19.26 -29.26
N MET A 699 -2.88 19.34 -30.26
CA MET A 699 -4.22 19.90 -30.14
C MET A 699 -5.15 19.01 -29.31
N ILE A 700 -5.05 17.68 -29.44
CA ILE A 700 -5.78 16.75 -28.57
C ILE A 700 -5.28 16.93 -27.13
N ILE A 701 -3.97 16.90 -26.92
CA ILE A 701 -3.34 17.00 -25.60
C ILE A 701 -3.71 18.31 -24.92
N ASP A 702 -3.69 19.46 -25.63
CA ASP A 702 -4.17 20.74 -25.10
C ASP A 702 -5.65 20.71 -24.72
N SER A 703 -6.49 20.05 -25.51
CA SER A 703 -7.92 19.93 -25.22
C SER A 703 -8.18 19.10 -23.96
N LEU A 704 -7.53 17.94 -23.86
CA LEU A 704 -7.65 17.05 -22.70
C LEU A 704 -7.06 17.71 -21.45
N LEU A 705 -5.89 18.35 -21.55
CA LEU A 705 -5.27 19.05 -20.42
C LEU A 705 -6.07 20.25 -19.93
N ALA A 706 -6.74 21.00 -20.82
CA ALA A 706 -7.67 22.05 -20.41
C ALA A 706 -8.83 21.51 -19.55
N ARG A 707 -9.23 20.25 -19.74
CA ARG A 707 -10.26 19.57 -18.93
C ARG A 707 -9.70 18.93 -17.66
N VAL A 708 -8.53 18.29 -17.71
CA VAL A 708 -7.84 17.81 -16.51
C VAL A 708 -7.51 18.97 -15.56
N ALA A 709 -7.12 20.12 -16.09
CA ALA A 709 -6.82 21.33 -15.34
C ALA A 709 -8.06 22.19 -14.99
N GLY A 710 -9.26 21.78 -15.41
CA GLY A 710 -10.50 22.55 -15.23
C GLY A 710 -10.99 22.67 -13.78
N ASP A 711 -12.03 23.47 -13.57
CA ASP A 711 -12.54 23.78 -12.22
C ASP A 711 -13.16 22.59 -11.50
N LYS A 712 -13.21 22.68 -10.16
CA LYS A 712 -13.77 21.67 -9.24
C LYS A 712 -15.22 21.25 -9.57
N SER A 713 -15.99 22.14 -10.20
CA SER A 713 -17.36 21.85 -10.69
C SER A 713 -17.41 20.77 -11.78
N THR A 714 -16.29 20.51 -12.45
CA THR A 714 -16.15 19.52 -13.53
C THR A 714 -15.35 18.27 -13.12
N LYS A 715 -15.25 17.97 -11.82
CA LYS A 715 -14.43 16.86 -11.28
C LYS A 715 -14.65 15.49 -11.95
N PHE A 716 -15.88 15.19 -12.39
CA PHE A 716 -16.16 13.94 -13.13
C PHE A 716 -15.48 13.92 -14.53
N LEU A 717 -15.40 15.07 -15.21
CA LEU A 717 -14.65 15.20 -16.47
C LEU A 717 -13.14 15.16 -16.27
N GLN A 718 -12.61 15.62 -15.11
CA GLN A 718 -11.17 15.61 -14.84
C GLN A 718 -10.59 14.19 -14.90
N GLN A 719 -11.28 13.22 -14.28
CA GLN A 719 -10.86 11.81 -14.32
C GLN A 719 -10.99 11.24 -15.75
N GLU A 720 -12.15 11.38 -16.40
CA GLU A 720 -12.38 10.86 -17.75
C GLU A 720 -11.41 11.46 -18.78
N SER A 721 -11.03 12.73 -18.62
CA SER A 721 -10.04 13.41 -19.45
C SER A 721 -8.61 12.94 -19.15
N SER A 722 -8.30 12.58 -17.91
CA SER A 722 -7.00 12.03 -17.52
C SER A 722 -6.80 10.61 -18.08
N GLU A 723 -7.84 9.78 -18.00
CA GLU A 723 -7.86 8.44 -18.61
C GLU A 723 -7.78 8.55 -20.15
N CYS A 724 -8.49 9.50 -20.76
CA CYS A 724 -8.40 9.77 -22.19
C CYS A 724 -7.00 10.26 -22.61
N LEU A 725 -6.39 11.14 -21.82
CA LEU A 725 -5.03 11.64 -22.08
C LEU A 725 -4.00 10.50 -22.05
N LEU A 726 -4.09 9.60 -21.06
CA LEU A 726 -3.25 8.42 -20.98
C LEU A 726 -3.43 7.53 -22.22
N GLU A 727 -4.68 7.23 -22.61
CA GLU A 727 -4.98 6.37 -23.76
C GLU A 727 -4.49 6.96 -25.09
N VAL A 728 -4.63 8.27 -25.29
CA VAL A 728 -4.12 8.96 -26.49
C VAL A 728 -2.58 8.95 -26.50
N CYS A 729 -1.94 9.26 -25.38
CA CYS A 729 -0.48 9.30 -25.26
C CYS A 729 0.18 7.92 -25.41
N SER A 730 -0.49 6.84 -24.99
CA SER A 730 -0.06 5.45 -25.25
C SER A 730 -0.47 4.93 -26.64
N THR A 731 -1.02 5.78 -27.52
CA THR A 731 -1.38 5.44 -28.91
C THR A 731 -0.50 6.14 -29.94
N ILE A 732 -0.20 7.43 -29.73
CA ILE A 732 0.76 8.20 -30.54
C ILE A 732 2.18 7.68 -30.35
N SER A 733 3.13 8.11 -31.17
CA SER A 733 4.53 7.73 -30.94
C SER A 733 5.04 8.25 -29.59
N ALA A 734 5.76 7.40 -28.85
CA ALA A 734 6.25 7.73 -27.50
C ALA A 734 7.12 9.00 -27.48
N ALA A 735 7.96 9.19 -28.50
CA ALA A 735 8.75 10.42 -28.67
C ALA A 735 7.84 11.65 -28.77
N ARG A 736 6.79 11.58 -29.61
CA ARG A 736 5.82 12.66 -29.76
C ARG A 736 5.04 12.93 -28.48
N ALA A 737 4.62 11.89 -27.76
CA ALA A 737 3.94 12.03 -26.47
C ALA A 737 4.80 12.78 -25.44
N VAL A 738 6.02 12.30 -25.19
CA VAL A 738 6.89 12.85 -24.14
C VAL A 738 7.32 14.29 -24.48
N THR A 739 7.79 14.56 -25.71
CA THR A 739 8.13 15.91 -26.18
C THR A 739 6.95 16.87 -26.06
N SER A 740 5.76 16.46 -26.52
CA SER A 740 4.54 17.27 -26.47
C SER A 740 4.13 17.62 -25.02
N LEU A 741 4.22 16.65 -24.11
CA LEU A 741 3.88 16.82 -22.70
C LEU A 741 4.92 17.65 -21.94
N ALA A 742 6.21 17.40 -22.15
CA ALA A 742 7.31 18.11 -21.52
C ALA A 742 7.29 19.62 -21.87
N ASN A 743 7.11 19.96 -23.15
CA ASN A 743 7.03 21.36 -23.60
C ASN A 743 5.89 22.13 -22.92
N ARG A 744 4.76 21.49 -22.57
CA ARG A 744 3.65 22.15 -21.86
C ARG A 744 3.94 22.44 -20.39
N LEU A 745 4.82 21.67 -19.76
CA LEU A 745 5.37 22.00 -18.44
C LEU A 745 6.36 23.17 -18.54
N ILE A 746 7.30 23.09 -19.50
CA ILE A 746 8.36 24.09 -19.72
C ILE A 746 7.77 25.47 -20.09
N ASP A 747 6.81 25.51 -21.02
CA ASP A 747 6.08 26.72 -21.41
C ASP A 747 5.16 27.28 -20.30
N GLN A 748 5.10 26.64 -19.13
CA GLN A 748 4.21 26.97 -18.01
C GLN A 748 2.71 27.05 -18.37
N LYS A 749 2.31 26.40 -19.47
CA LYS A 749 0.90 26.33 -19.93
C LYS A 749 -0.01 25.64 -18.90
N ILE A 750 0.56 24.81 -18.03
CA ILE A 750 -0.17 24.01 -17.04
C ILE A 750 -0.02 24.62 -15.63
N LYS A 751 -0.92 25.57 -15.31
CA LYS A 751 -0.93 26.27 -14.02
C LYS A 751 -1.51 25.45 -12.86
N SER A 752 -2.38 24.46 -13.12
CA SER A 752 -2.99 23.66 -12.05
C SER A 752 -2.07 22.53 -11.55
N PRO A 753 -1.99 22.28 -10.23
CA PRO A 753 -1.21 21.16 -9.70
C PRO A 753 -1.71 19.79 -10.19
N HIS A 754 -3.02 19.64 -10.40
CA HIS A 754 -3.60 18.39 -10.90
C HIS A 754 -3.21 18.11 -12.36
N GLY A 755 -3.19 19.15 -13.21
CA GLY A 755 -2.68 19.05 -14.58
C GLY A 755 -1.20 18.66 -14.62
N ARG A 756 -0.36 19.28 -13.77
CA ARG A 756 1.07 18.93 -13.70
C ARG A 756 1.30 17.50 -13.22
N TYR A 757 0.55 17.05 -12.21
CA TYR A 757 0.55 15.66 -11.76
C TYR A 757 0.16 14.69 -12.89
N ALA A 758 -0.93 14.97 -13.61
CA ALA A 758 -1.40 14.12 -14.71
C ALA A 758 -0.37 14.03 -15.85
N VAL A 759 0.28 15.14 -16.21
CA VAL A 759 1.36 15.14 -17.19
C VAL A 759 2.56 14.32 -16.72
N GLY A 760 3.01 14.52 -15.47
CA GLY A 760 4.10 13.73 -14.90
C GLY A 760 3.80 12.22 -14.95
N MET A 761 2.58 11.82 -14.54
CA MET A 761 2.12 10.43 -14.57
C MET A 761 2.12 9.83 -15.99
N VAL A 762 1.62 10.56 -16.98
CA VAL A 762 1.61 10.08 -18.37
C VAL A 762 3.03 9.99 -18.95
N ILE A 763 3.93 10.94 -18.67
CA ILE A 763 5.34 10.86 -19.06
C ILE A 763 6.00 9.61 -18.44
N VAL A 764 5.84 9.40 -17.13
CA VAL A 764 6.35 8.21 -16.42
C VAL A 764 5.82 6.92 -17.04
N HIS A 765 4.53 6.86 -17.38
CA HIS A 765 3.92 5.69 -18.01
C HIS A 765 4.55 5.37 -19.39
N VAL A 766 4.68 6.37 -20.26
CA VAL A 766 5.26 6.20 -21.61
C VAL A 766 6.75 5.83 -21.54
N LEU A 767 7.51 6.47 -20.64
CA LEU A 767 8.91 6.12 -20.38
C LEU A 767 9.06 4.68 -19.86
N ASN A 768 8.21 4.25 -18.93
CA ASN A 768 8.22 2.90 -18.41
C ASN A 768 7.88 1.85 -19.48
N GLN A 769 6.88 2.09 -20.32
CA GLN A 769 6.55 1.21 -21.47
C GLN A 769 7.77 1.02 -22.40
N CYS A 770 8.52 2.08 -22.69
CA CYS A 770 9.72 1.98 -23.51
C CYS A 770 10.86 1.24 -22.79
N SER A 771 10.99 1.40 -21.47
CA SER A 771 12.03 0.77 -20.66
C SER A 771 11.88 -0.74 -20.45
N MET A 772 10.73 -1.33 -20.83
CA MET A 772 10.51 -2.79 -20.77
C MET A 772 11.32 -3.58 -21.80
N SER A 773 11.88 -2.92 -22.81
CA SER A 773 12.84 -3.52 -23.75
C SER A 773 14.23 -2.98 -23.51
N GLU A 774 15.23 -3.86 -23.59
CA GLU A 774 16.63 -3.61 -23.19
C GLU A 774 17.23 -2.34 -23.82
N ASN A 775 16.87 -2.03 -25.07
CA ASN A 775 17.29 -0.82 -25.79
C ASN A 775 16.16 0.20 -26.03
N GLY A 776 14.93 -0.03 -25.55
CA GLY A 776 13.78 0.80 -25.91
C GLY A 776 13.84 2.23 -25.38
N LEU A 777 14.45 2.43 -24.21
CA LEU A 777 14.69 3.78 -23.69
C LEU A 777 15.73 4.53 -24.55
N LEU A 778 16.80 3.86 -25.00
CA LEU A 778 17.80 4.45 -25.90
C LEU A 778 17.19 4.79 -27.27
N LEU A 779 16.38 3.90 -27.84
CA LEU A 779 15.67 4.12 -29.11
C LEU A 779 14.62 5.24 -29.02
N LEU A 780 14.01 5.44 -27.85
CA LEU A 780 13.13 6.59 -27.61
C LEU A 780 13.91 7.90 -27.64
N LEU A 781 15.06 7.94 -26.95
CA LEU A 781 15.91 9.12 -26.85
C LEU A 781 16.55 9.50 -28.19
N ASP A 782 17.00 8.51 -28.96
CA ASP A 782 17.50 8.68 -30.33
C ASP A 782 16.43 9.37 -31.22
N ARG A 783 15.18 8.88 -31.17
CA ARG A 783 14.04 9.47 -31.88
C ARG A 783 13.62 10.86 -31.37
N MET A 784 13.92 11.17 -30.12
CA MET A 784 13.65 12.47 -29.48
C MET A 784 14.79 13.48 -29.69
N GLY A 785 15.98 13.02 -30.04
CA GLY A 785 17.20 13.81 -30.08
C GLY A 785 17.66 14.31 -28.70
N THR A 786 18.80 15.01 -28.68
CA THR A 786 19.33 15.67 -27.49
C THR A 786 18.33 16.64 -26.86
N ASP A 787 17.60 17.38 -27.70
CA ASP A 787 16.64 18.38 -27.24
C ASP A 787 15.46 17.76 -26.48
N GLY A 788 14.99 16.58 -26.88
CA GLY A 788 13.96 15.87 -26.15
C GLY A 788 14.45 15.31 -24.82
N LEU A 789 15.70 14.85 -24.73
CA LEU A 789 16.31 14.51 -23.43
C LEU A 789 16.40 15.75 -22.53
N HIS A 790 16.84 16.89 -23.06
CA HIS A 790 16.89 18.15 -22.34
C HIS A 790 15.50 18.57 -21.83
N GLN A 791 14.46 18.43 -22.66
CA GLN A 791 13.07 18.69 -22.27
C GLN A 791 12.60 17.75 -21.15
N CYS A 792 12.99 16.47 -21.15
CA CYS A 792 12.65 15.54 -20.06
C CYS A 792 13.29 15.95 -18.73
N ILE A 793 14.56 16.36 -18.75
CA ILE A 793 15.29 16.84 -17.56
C ILE A 793 14.63 18.11 -17.00
N LEU A 794 14.31 19.09 -17.86
CA LEU A 794 13.63 20.33 -17.47
C LEU A 794 12.19 20.09 -16.97
N ALA A 795 11.45 19.17 -17.60
CA ALA A 795 10.13 18.77 -17.12
C ALA A 795 10.21 18.11 -15.73
N ALA A 796 11.20 17.25 -15.50
CA ALA A 796 11.42 16.63 -14.20
C ALA A 796 11.81 17.66 -13.12
N SER A 797 12.65 18.64 -13.43
CA SER A 797 13.01 19.70 -12.47
C SER A 797 11.81 20.55 -12.07
N ILE A 798 10.95 20.92 -13.04
CA ILE A 798 9.70 21.66 -12.78
C ILE A 798 8.75 20.86 -11.88
N LEU A 799 8.65 19.53 -12.08
CA LEU A 799 7.82 18.67 -11.25
C LEU A 799 8.40 18.47 -9.83
N LEU A 800 9.72 18.42 -9.69
CA LEU A 800 10.40 18.35 -8.37
C LEU A 800 10.22 19.60 -7.52
N GLU A 801 10.11 20.78 -8.14
CA GLU A 801 9.90 22.05 -7.43
C GLU A 801 8.41 22.33 -7.12
N ASP A 802 7.49 21.44 -7.51
CA ASP A 802 6.05 21.61 -7.26
C ASP A 802 5.71 21.51 -5.76
N GLY A 803 4.79 22.38 -5.30
CA GLY A 803 4.35 22.41 -3.89
C GLY A 803 3.65 21.11 -3.42
N LYS A 804 3.11 20.27 -4.32
CA LYS A 804 2.45 19.00 -3.97
C LYS A 804 3.42 17.82 -4.06
N SER A 805 3.51 17.06 -2.97
CA SER A 805 4.37 15.86 -2.85
C SER A 805 4.10 14.80 -3.93
N ALA A 806 2.84 14.59 -4.31
CA ALA A 806 2.45 13.67 -5.37
C ALA A 806 3.03 14.06 -6.73
N THR A 807 3.09 15.36 -7.06
CA THR A 807 3.71 15.89 -8.28
C THR A 807 5.23 15.72 -8.24
N ARG A 808 5.87 16.05 -7.10
CA ARG A 808 7.31 15.80 -6.89
C ARG A 808 7.70 14.33 -7.06
N SER A 809 6.81 13.42 -6.67
CA SER A 809 7.02 11.97 -6.86
C SER A 809 7.12 11.59 -8.34
N GLN A 810 6.34 12.22 -9.23
CA GLN A 810 6.44 12.01 -10.67
C GLN A 810 7.78 12.54 -11.22
N GLY A 811 8.23 13.72 -10.77
CA GLY A 811 9.55 14.25 -11.13
C GLY A 811 10.70 13.31 -10.74
N ARG A 812 10.65 12.71 -9.54
CA ARG A 812 11.60 11.66 -9.13
C ARG A 812 11.54 10.42 -10.01
N GLN A 813 10.35 9.93 -10.35
CA GLN A 813 10.19 8.74 -11.20
C GLN A 813 10.71 8.94 -12.62
N ILE A 814 10.54 10.14 -13.21
CA ILE A 814 11.15 10.46 -14.51
C ILE A 814 12.68 10.35 -14.40
N LEU A 815 13.29 10.99 -13.39
CA LEU A 815 14.74 10.92 -13.19
C LEU A 815 15.23 9.50 -12.88
N GLN A 816 14.44 8.70 -12.16
CA GLN A 816 14.77 7.29 -11.88
C GLN A 816 14.88 6.45 -13.16
N ILE A 817 14.01 6.72 -14.14
CA ILE A 817 14.08 6.05 -15.45
C ILE A 817 15.26 6.60 -16.27
N LEU A 818 15.47 7.92 -16.26
CA LEU A 818 16.58 8.57 -16.97
C LEU A 818 17.97 8.25 -16.37
N ALA A 819 18.06 7.90 -15.09
CA ALA A 819 19.30 7.50 -14.41
C ALA A 819 19.94 6.23 -15.00
N ARG A 820 19.17 5.47 -15.79
CA ARG A 820 19.65 4.29 -16.55
C ARG A 820 20.47 4.66 -17.79
N ILE A 821 20.50 5.95 -18.17
CA ILE A 821 21.24 6.48 -19.31
C ILE A 821 22.59 6.99 -18.82
N ALA A 822 23.66 6.69 -19.56
CA ALA A 822 24.97 7.29 -19.31
C ALA A 822 24.91 8.83 -19.40
N ASP A 823 25.80 9.51 -18.69
CA ASP A 823 26.00 10.96 -18.72
C ASP A 823 24.80 11.86 -18.34
N ILE A 824 23.71 11.29 -17.81
CA ILE A 824 22.51 12.03 -17.38
C ILE A 824 22.81 13.10 -16.31
N GLU A 825 23.77 12.83 -15.42
CA GLU A 825 24.29 13.78 -14.43
C GLU A 825 24.98 14.97 -15.12
N GLN A 826 25.84 14.71 -16.12
CA GLN A 826 26.56 15.76 -16.84
C GLN A 826 25.62 16.60 -17.71
N ALA A 827 24.65 15.96 -18.38
CA ALA A 827 23.60 16.67 -19.12
C ALA A 827 22.76 17.56 -18.18
N SER A 828 22.32 17.02 -17.04
CA SER A 828 21.55 17.75 -16.04
C SER A 828 22.33 18.95 -15.47
N HIS A 829 23.60 18.78 -15.12
CA HIS A 829 24.46 19.87 -14.64
C HIS A 829 24.61 21.01 -15.66
N ARG A 830 24.62 20.72 -16.97
CA ARG A 830 24.74 21.75 -18.02
C ARG A 830 23.45 22.54 -18.26
N LEU A 831 22.29 21.96 -18.00
CA LEU A 831 20.98 22.50 -18.38
C LEU A 831 20.25 23.23 -17.24
N LEU A 832 20.57 22.88 -16.00
CA LEU A 832 19.80 23.29 -14.83
C LEU A 832 20.46 24.46 -14.09
N SER A 833 19.64 25.31 -13.48
CA SER A 833 20.13 26.26 -12.47
C SER A 833 20.73 25.49 -11.29
N GLN A 834 21.70 26.07 -10.59
CA GLN A 834 22.39 25.37 -9.50
C GLN A 834 21.44 24.97 -8.34
N ARG A 835 20.29 25.64 -8.20
CA ARG A 835 19.19 25.25 -7.30
C ARG A 835 18.48 23.98 -7.78
N ALA A 836 18.04 23.97 -9.04
CA ALA A 836 17.36 22.82 -9.63
C ALA A 836 18.30 21.60 -9.73
N TRP A 837 19.59 21.83 -10.00
CA TRP A 837 20.63 20.81 -9.98
C TRP A 837 20.75 20.11 -8.63
N ARG A 838 20.83 20.84 -7.51
CA ARG A 838 20.87 20.23 -6.15
C ARG A 838 19.70 19.28 -5.91
N ASN A 839 18.48 19.71 -6.26
CA ASN A 839 17.27 18.88 -6.14
C ASN A 839 17.33 17.60 -6.99
N ILE A 840 17.97 17.68 -8.17
CA ILE A 840 18.14 16.55 -9.09
C ILE A 840 19.28 15.62 -8.65
N VAL A 841 20.39 16.14 -8.12
CA VAL A 841 21.49 15.33 -7.56
C VAL A 841 20.97 14.43 -6.45
N THR A 842 20.24 14.98 -5.46
CA THR A 842 19.68 14.15 -4.38
C THR A 842 18.77 13.04 -4.92
N ALA A 843 17.95 13.31 -5.93
CA ALA A 843 17.08 12.32 -6.55
C ALA A 843 17.85 11.25 -7.37
N LEU A 844 18.88 11.64 -8.11
CA LEU A 844 19.74 10.72 -8.88
C LEU A 844 20.60 9.86 -7.96
N GLN A 845 21.12 10.43 -6.87
CA GLN A 845 21.97 9.71 -5.93
C GLN A 845 21.19 8.63 -5.17
N LEU A 846 19.99 8.95 -4.65
CA LEU A 846 19.04 7.97 -4.12
C LEU A 846 18.72 6.85 -5.13
N THR A 847 18.62 7.19 -6.42
CA THR A 847 18.39 6.20 -7.48
C THR A 847 19.60 5.29 -7.68
N ARG A 848 20.81 5.86 -7.67
CA ARG A 848 22.07 5.15 -7.85
C ARG A 848 22.32 4.17 -6.71
N ASP A 849 22.03 4.58 -5.49
CA ASP A 849 22.10 3.73 -4.30
C ASP A 849 21.11 2.55 -4.41
N LEU A 850 19.87 2.80 -4.85
CA LEU A 850 18.89 1.73 -5.13
C LEU A 850 19.30 0.79 -6.28
N LEU A 851 19.92 1.31 -7.35
CA LEU A 851 20.38 0.51 -8.48
C LEU A 851 21.63 -0.34 -8.14
N THR A 852 22.54 0.17 -7.32
CA THR A 852 23.70 -0.60 -6.83
C THR A 852 23.29 -1.72 -5.87
N LEU A 853 22.23 -1.53 -5.07
CA LEU A 853 21.65 -2.56 -4.21
C LEU A 853 20.88 -3.65 -5.00
N TYR A 854 20.38 -3.33 -6.21
CA TYR A 854 19.58 -4.26 -7.03
C TYR A 854 20.00 -4.25 -8.52
N PRO A 855 21.15 -4.82 -8.88
CA PRO A 855 21.77 -4.66 -10.21
C PRO A 855 21.10 -5.41 -11.38
N HIS A 856 19.97 -6.11 -11.17
CA HIS A 856 19.38 -6.99 -12.19
C HIS A 856 18.00 -6.51 -12.69
N PRO A 857 17.87 -6.04 -13.94
CA PRO A 857 16.59 -5.52 -14.47
C PRO A 857 15.49 -6.57 -14.56
N ALA A 858 15.84 -7.84 -14.81
CA ALA A 858 14.89 -8.94 -14.99
C ALA A 858 14.06 -9.28 -13.74
N ARG A 859 14.47 -8.87 -12.53
CA ARG A 859 13.70 -9.13 -11.29
C ARG A 859 12.72 -8.02 -10.89
N GLN A 860 12.78 -6.84 -11.54
CA GLN A 860 11.81 -5.76 -11.26
C GLN A 860 10.49 -5.92 -12.03
N VAL A 861 10.48 -6.64 -13.16
CA VAL A 861 9.31 -6.78 -14.05
C VAL A 861 8.16 -7.61 -13.42
N GLY A 862 8.43 -8.36 -12.34
CA GLY A 862 7.42 -9.14 -11.60
C GLY A 862 6.69 -8.40 -10.48
N PHE A 863 7.09 -7.16 -10.13
CA PHE A 863 6.49 -6.40 -9.03
C PHE A 863 5.51 -5.32 -9.53
N GLU A 864 4.38 -5.75 -10.12
CA GLU A 864 3.21 -4.89 -10.29
C GLU A 864 2.52 -4.60 -8.95
N LEU A 865 3.18 -3.83 -8.07
CA LEU A 865 2.52 -3.19 -6.93
C LEU A 865 1.76 -1.95 -7.40
N GLY A 866 0.66 -2.17 -8.11
CA GLY A 866 -0.25 -1.13 -8.56
C GLY A 866 -0.87 -0.35 -7.39
N VAL A 867 -0.27 0.77 -7.02
CA VAL A 867 -0.81 1.90 -6.20
C VAL A 867 -1.24 1.59 -4.75
N GLY A 868 -1.56 0.34 -4.40
CA GLY A 868 -2.12 -0.04 -3.09
C GLY A 868 -1.08 -0.24 -1.98
N GLY A 869 0.12 -0.74 -2.28
CA GLY A 869 1.10 -1.17 -1.26
C GLY A 869 1.61 -0.04 -0.36
N LEU A 870 2.14 1.03 -0.95
CA LEU A 870 2.63 2.22 -0.22
C LEU A 870 1.50 3.09 0.33
N VAL A 871 0.31 3.04 -0.26
CA VAL A 871 -0.87 3.75 0.25
C VAL A 871 -1.44 3.05 1.49
N LEU A 872 -1.36 1.71 1.61
CA LEU A 872 -1.89 0.99 2.77
C LEU A 872 -1.18 1.38 4.07
N VAL A 873 0.16 1.45 4.07
CA VAL A 873 0.96 1.78 5.26
C VAL A 873 0.68 3.21 5.75
N GLY A 874 0.50 4.18 4.84
CA GLY A 874 0.12 5.55 5.20
C GLY A 874 -1.36 5.71 5.60
N THR A 875 -2.27 4.99 4.94
CA THR A 875 -3.72 5.19 5.12
C THR A 875 -4.26 4.47 6.36
N LEU A 876 -3.66 3.35 6.77
CA LEU A 876 -4.03 2.64 8.00
C LEU A 876 -3.82 3.51 9.26
N ARG A 877 -2.80 4.38 9.29
CA ARG A 877 -2.60 5.34 10.41
C ARG A 877 -3.60 6.50 10.41
N VAL A 878 -4.07 6.97 9.25
CA VAL A 878 -5.03 8.10 9.18
C VAL A 878 -6.47 7.66 9.45
N VAL A 879 -6.88 6.47 9.00
CA VAL A 879 -8.27 5.98 9.17
C VAL A 879 -8.59 5.65 10.63
N CYS A 880 -7.61 5.21 11.44
CA CYS A 880 -7.82 4.98 12.88
C CYS A 880 -7.93 6.27 13.71
N ILE A 881 -7.44 7.43 13.23
CA ILE A 881 -7.53 8.71 13.96
C ILE A 881 -8.79 9.48 13.56
N CYS A 882 -9.24 9.41 12.30
CA CYS A 882 -10.44 10.11 11.86
C CYS A 882 -11.77 9.46 12.32
N LYS A 883 -11.78 8.20 12.77
CA LYS A 883 -13.02 7.52 13.18
C LYS A 883 -13.49 7.86 14.61
N THR A 884 -12.63 8.45 15.43
CA THR A 884 -12.93 8.81 16.83
C THR A 884 -13.44 10.25 17.00
N ILE A 885 -13.54 11.03 15.91
CA ILE A 885 -13.93 12.46 15.91
C ILE A 885 -15.26 12.67 15.12
N HIS A 886 -16.01 11.61 14.83
CA HIS A 886 -17.26 11.69 14.04
C HIS A 886 -18.49 11.04 14.72
N SER A 887 -18.54 11.12 16.05
CA SER A 887 -19.73 10.79 16.85
C SER A 887 -20.16 11.96 17.75
N ALA A 888 -20.32 13.16 17.18
CA ALA A 888 -20.97 14.31 17.82
C ALA A 888 -21.51 15.33 16.78
N ASN A 889 -22.76 15.14 16.34
CA ASN A 889 -23.65 16.22 15.84
C ASN A 889 -24.76 16.39 16.92
N TYR A 890 -25.45 17.50 17.15
CA TYR A 890 -25.62 18.82 16.50
C TYR A 890 -25.45 19.92 17.60
N THR A 891 -25.58 21.25 17.46
CA THR A 891 -26.43 22.14 16.63
C THR A 891 -25.81 23.55 16.52
N SER A 892 -26.09 24.24 15.40
CA SER A 892 -26.21 25.71 15.24
C SER A 892 -25.36 26.68 16.09
N PHE A 893 -24.52 27.48 15.44
CA PHE A 893 -24.62 28.95 15.54
C PHE A 893 -24.05 29.63 14.29
N SER A 894 -24.72 30.68 13.83
CA SER A 894 -24.32 31.51 12.69
C SER A 894 -24.07 32.96 13.14
N ASN A 895 -23.21 33.65 12.38
CA ASN A 895 -22.93 35.09 12.37
C ASN A 895 -21.82 35.64 13.30
N LEU A 896 -21.05 36.58 12.71
CA LEU A 896 -20.27 37.67 13.33
C LEU A 896 -18.98 37.21 14.08
N ILE A 897 -17.82 37.89 14.00
CA ILE A 897 -17.50 39.25 13.54
C ILE A 897 -16.08 39.34 12.92
N PHE A 898 -15.84 40.34 12.07
CA PHE A 898 -14.51 40.75 11.57
C PHE A 898 -13.54 41.11 12.71
N LEU A 899 -12.22 40.97 12.51
CA LEU A 899 -11.26 42.08 12.78
C LEU A 899 -9.84 41.76 12.25
N ARG A 900 -9.38 42.63 11.34
CA ARG A 900 -7.96 42.96 11.11
C ARG A 900 -7.49 43.86 12.26
N PRO A 901 -6.18 43.89 12.61
CA PRO A 901 -5.26 44.85 11.99
C PRO A 901 -3.88 44.18 11.68
N ALA A 902 -3.00 44.62 10.77
CA ALA A 902 -2.39 45.95 10.54
C ALA A 902 -1.67 46.50 11.81
N THR A 903 -0.45 47.01 11.80
CA THR A 903 0.66 47.06 10.81
C THR A 903 1.88 47.58 11.58
N ARG A 904 3.06 46.99 11.35
CA ARG A 904 4.31 47.73 11.08
C ARG A 904 5.34 46.80 10.47
#